data_AF-A0A950MYT4-F1
#
_entry.id   AF-A0A950MYT4-F1
#
_cell.length_a   1.000
_cell.length_b   1.000
_cell.length_c   1.000
_cell.angle_alpha   90.00
_cell.angle_beta   90.00
_cell.angle_gamma   90.00
#
_symmetry.space_group_name_H-M   'P 1'
#
loop_
_entity.id
_entity.type
_entity.pdbx_description
1 polymer ?
#
loop_
_entity_poly.entity_id
_entity_poly.type
_entity_poly.pdbx_seq_one_letter_code
_entity_poly.pdbx_strand_id
1 'polypeptide(L)'
;MTGSPPCGGRTGAIHRWEFECQGVNVSIHAHRVLVGGIAVTTACLLFSSASRIALAQTALPKIEVGKPKQAQKRAPAKKQVARRPAPAPAARPAPAIARPAPAPTPEERQAAAEQRQVAANRQVVQQTQTFDQRRDNVLLPKVGTTNYELSQRDIENIPQGNAVQLSDLVLQFPGVYQDSTSSGDFHIRNEHANVQYRINGILLPDGVSGFSQILETSFISNLRLITGALPAQYGLRTTAIIDITAKSGTALSGGSATIYGGSRETISPSFEYGGVEGNTEYFVTGRYFSTNLGLENPTGALNALHDHSQQGRFFSYTSTLLDPTARLVTIAGFSETSYQIPNNPGQAGNVGGFNGQFNPANGCVNPDGTPNPTAYTAFGKCGFDSSTINQNQYEKNAYGVVAWQRSEGNFDAQLAYYTRYSDLHFVPDPVGDLFTNNVASDVFRSTFLNGVSGDFSTQVNAAHTVRYGFYTQGEQTRIATVSTVQCAPSGLTSTPANCAGIPADPSGLTATDTPFNITDMSEKFGMQLGAYAQDEWKLTDKLILNYGVRFDQIFQYVDANQLSPRASLTFTPWSETTLHIGYMRTFTPPPQVLGRAPPTQIYDGTTAQAPILTPDQAAAIPGQVAGQPLRNVGAIEPERAHVFDAGFVQQLLPQCPKPSDGMPTKAPPPGINCPSLEFGVSVYYKISRDLLDDGQFGQAYTLTAFNYAQAENYGGEAKLRFRSGNFSADANFAYGLQHATQVVSNQTLFSPDDLAYIQTHWIHTDHDQTYTASGRVAYRWTDTHSWLDGTAASATVIFGSGLRTSPAGEVCPNCDHLPSYYQINVGLSHEFANGWNGLPYTVRFDVVNVTDNIYEIRNGLGIGVFAPQFGPRRGYYMGISQKIGNPDKTPDSSPNYYTKAAAAIAYHWAGPYVGANFGGAFSSGETVLTPIGSDTINPSGVLGGFQLGYNYLVTPTWLVGIEGELDWTTAEGKSNFVDPAGTASLSITSDHRWYDTVSGRIGRVMGPLMVYAKGGAAWMNADARMEVNSGLDGLTLTNTTSIGWNVGAGLEYMLGSRWSAKAEFDHLDFGSRTLGFVNPFGNSVTCQTAVNEVKAGVNYHFDGTGPF
;
A
#
# COMPACT_ATOMS: atom_id res chain seq x y z
N MET A 1 51.43 38.11 -18.53
CA MET A 1 51.42 39.57 -18.34
C MET A 1 50.48 40.19 -19.37
N THR A 2 49.90 41.34 -19.06
CA THR A 2 49.27 42.36 -19.95
C THR A 2 49.18 42.11 -21.47
N GLY A 3 47.99 42.32 -22.05
CA GLY A 3 47.85 42.85 -23.43
C GLY A 3 46.93 42.07 -24.39
N SER A 4 45.99 42.79 -25.00
CA SER A 4 45.14 42.38 -26.16
C SER A 4 45.45 43.33 -27.34
N PRO A 5 44.79 43.25 -28.53
CA PRO A 5 44.22 42.16 -29.34
C PRO A 5 44.88 42.21 -30.77
N PRO A 6 44.24 42.18 -31.98
CA PRO A 6 43.02 41.53 -32.53
C PRO A 6 43.25 40.80 -33.92
N CYS A 7 42.13 40.41 -34.59
CA CYS A 7 41.90 40.34 -36.07
C CYS A 7 42.06 39.04 -36.91
N GLY A 8 40.93 38.60 -37.51
CA GLY A 8 40.82 37.99 -38.86
C GLY A 8 40.82 36.45 -39.00
N GLY A 9 40.01 35.79 -39.86
CA GLY A 9 38.79 36.21 -40.58
C GLY A 9 38.50 35.47 -41.92
N ARG A 10 37.22 35.03 -42.13
CA ARG A 10 36.61 34.47 -43.39
C ARG A 10 37.10 33.06 -43.81
N THR A 11 36.37 32.17 -44.52
CA THR A 11 34.97 32.02 -45.06
C THR A 11 34.78 30.54 -45.50
N GLY A 12 33.58 29.94 -45.65
CA GLY A 12 32.19 30.37 -45.39
C GLY A 12 31.12 29.52 -46.14
N ALA A 13 29.85 29.61 -45.72
CA ALA A 13 28.62 29.02 -46.33
C ALA A 13 28.54 27.46 -46.31
N ILE A 14 27.40 26.75 -46.49
CA ILE A 14 26.03 26.97 -47.05
C ILE A 14 25.04 26.10 -46.19
N HIS A 15 23.73 26.32 -45.91
CA HIS A 15 22.64 27.27 -46.25
C HIS A 15 21.67 27.40 -45.04
N ARG A 16 20.65 28.28 -45.11
CA ARG A 16 19.33 28.14 -44.44
C ARG A 16 18.22 28.73 -45.35
N TRP A 17 16.98 28.30 -45.19
CA TRP A 17 15.76 28.89 -45.77
C TRP A 17 14.80 29.34 -44.65
N GLU A 18 13.99 30.36 -44.92
CA GLU A 18 12.88 30.84 -44.08
C GLU A 18 11.60 30.92 -44.91
N PHE A 19 10.44 30.84 -44.25
CA PHE A 19 9.20 31.46 -44.72
C PHE A 19 8.32 31.83 -43.51
N GLU A 20 7.42 32.81 -43.72
CA GLU A 20 6.78 33.59 -42.67
C GLU A 20 5.63 32.87 -41.93
N CYS A 21 5.29 33.38 -40.75
CA CYS A 21 3.94 33.34 -40.20
C CYS A 21 3.56 34.74 -39.67
N GLN A 22 2.37 35.20 -40.02
CA GLN A 22 1.90 36.55 -39.68
C GLN A 22 1.48 36.67 -38.21
N GLY A 23 1.78 37.79 -37.57
CA GLY A 23 1.37 38.09 -36.20
C GLY A 23 0.02 38.81 -36.11
N VAL A 24 -0.71 38.57 -35.03
CA VAL A 24 -1.83 39.40 -34.56
C VAL A 24 -1.58 39.76 -33.10
N ASN A 25 -1.66 41.05 -32.78
CA ASN A 25 -1.49 41.55 -31.41
C ASN A 25 -2.77 41.40 -30.59
N VAL A 26 -2.65 40.93 -29.34
CA VAL A 26 -3.59 41.24 -28.25
C VAL A 26 -2.77 41.60 -27.02
N SER A 27 -3.03 42.77 -26.44
CA SER A 27 -2.39 43.24 -25.20
C SER A 27 -3.16 42.73 -23.99
N ILE A 28 -2.45 42.13 -23.03
CA ILE A 28 -3.03 41.73 -21.74
C ILE A 28 -2.77 42.86 -20.73
N HIS A 29 -3.83 43.55 -20.31
CA HIS A 29 -3.80 44.42 -19.14
C HIS A 29 -4.10 43.60 -17.88
N ALA A 30 -3.30 43.79 -16.83
CA ALA A 30 -3.47 43.08 -15.56
C ALA A 30 -4.40 43.86 -14.61
N HIS A 31 -5.38 43.17 -14.03
CA HIS A 31 -6.08 43.63 -12.84
C HIS A 31 -6.25 42.46 -11.84
N ARG A 32 -5.84 42.69 -10.59
CA ARG A 32 -6.28 41.91 -9.44
C ARG A 32 -7.73 42.28 -9.10
N VAL A 33 -8.58 41.32 -8.71
CA VAL A 33 -9.58 41.49 -7.64
C VAL A 33 -10.20 40.14 -7.24
N LEU A 34 -10.44 39.98 -5.93
CA LEU A 34 -11.18 38.95 -5.18
C LEU A 34 -11.04 37.45 -5.57
N VAL A 35 -10.63 36.67 -4.56
CA VAL A 35 -10.97 35.24 -4.43
C VAL A 35 -12.41 35.13 -3.91
N GLY A 36 -13.19 34.20 -4.46
CA GLY A 36 -14.51 33.82 -3.98
C GLY A 36 -14.85 32.41 -4.45
N GLY A 37 -15.21 31.51 -3.53
CA GLY A 37 -15.41 30.10 -3.83
C GLY A 37 -16.67 29.81 -4.66
N ILE A 38 -16.59 28.77 -5.50
CA ILE A 38 -17.75 28.15 -6.15
C ILE A 38 -17.68 26.64 -5.86
N ALA A 39 -18.80 26.07 -5.41
CA ALA A 39 -18.89 24.69 -4.97
C ALA A 39 -18.80 23.67 -6.11
N VAL A 40 -18.40 22.44 -5.77
CA VAL A 40 -18.45 21.28 -6.67
C VAL A 40 -19.91 20.95 -6.98
N THR A 41 -20.34 21.08 -8.23
CA THR A 41 -21.63 20.55 -8.71
C THR A 41 -21.57 20.26 -10.21
N THR A 42 -22.29 19.24 -10.66
CA THR A 42 -22.53 18.87 -12.08
C THR A 42 -21.47 18.01 -12.77
N ALA A 43 -21.30 16.78 -12.30
CA ALA A 43 -20.81 15.66 -13.12
C ALA A 43 -21.98 14.96 -13.87
N CYS A 44 -22.81 15.71 -14.62
CA CYS A 44 -23.84 15.13 -15.49
C CYS A 44 -24.38 16.15 -16.50
N LEU A 45 -24.05 16.03 -17.79
CA LEU A 45 -24.89 16.37 -18.97
C LEU A 45 -24.12 16.19 -20.29
N LEU A 46 -24.12 14.97 -20.84
CA LEU A 46 -23.99 14.75 -22.28
C LEU A 46 -25.37 14.39 -22.85
N PHE A 47 -26.21 15.39 -23.16
CA PHE A 47 -27.23 15.30 -24.21
C PHE A 47 -27.87 16.67 -24.52
N SER A 48 -28.26 16.84 -25.79
CA SER A 48 -29.12 17.89 -26.35
C SER A 48 -28.62 19.35 -26.41
N SER A 49 -28.24 19.78 -27.62
CA SER A 49 -28.39 21.17 -28.07
C SER A 49 -28.59 21.27 -29.59
N ALA A 50 -29.67 20.66 -30.10
CA ALA A 50 -30.18 20.89 -31.45
C ALA A 50 -31.71 21.02 -31.38
N SER A 51 -32.26 22.11 -31.90
CA SER A 51 -33.70 22.39 -31.81
C SER A 51 -34.19 23.30 -32.93
N ARG A 52 -35.48 23.15 -33.27
CA ARG A 52 -36.28 23.98 -34.20
C ARG A 52 -36.07 23.75 -35.71
N ILE A 53 -36.78 22.74 -36.23
CA ILE A 53 -37.70 22.97 -37.36
C ILE A 53 -39.11 22.59 -36.87
N ALA A 54 -40.15 23.24 -37.39
CA ALA A 54 -41.48 23.25 -36.78
C ALA A 54 -42.35 22.02 -37.10
N LEU A 55 -43.26 21.69 -36.19
CA LEU A 55 -44.37 20.75 -36.42
C LEU A 55 -45.53 21.46 -37.13
N ALA A 56 -46.12 20.80 -38.12
CA ALA A 56 -47.47 21.07 -38.63
C ALA A 56 -48.34 19.82 -38.46
N GLN A 57 -49.65 20.00 -38.31
CA GLN A 57 -50.56 18.96 -37.83
C GLN A 57 -51.05 18.02 -38.94
N THR A 58 -51.29 16.77 -38.60
CA THR A 58 -52.46 15.99 -39.09
C THR A 58 -52.70 14.81 -38.14
N ALA A 59 -53.96 14.34 -38.01
CA ALA A 59 -54.36 13.37 -36.99
C ALA A 59 -55.19 12.21 -37.57
N LEU A 60 -55.10 11.03 -36.94
CA LEU A 60 -55.98 9.88 -37.20
C LEU A 60 -56.39 9.19 -35.86
N PRO A 61 -57.55 8.50 -35.78
CA PRO A 61 -58.19 8.18 -34.49
C PRO A 61 -58.14 6.69 -34.03
N LYS A 62 -58.69 6.46 -32.82
CA LYS A 62 -58.76 5.20 -32.04
C LYS A 62 -59.59 4.05 -32.65
N ILE A 63 -59.33 2.83 -32.16
CA ILE A 63 -60.35 1.82 -31.77
C ILE A 63 -59.93 1.19 -30.41
N GLU A 64 -60.88 0.73 -29.58
CA GLU A 64 -60.67 0.25 -28.20
C GLU A 64 -61.00 -1.26 -27.97
N VAL A 65 -60.85 -1.74 -26.73
CA VAL A 65 -60.80 -3.17 -26.31
C VAL A 65 -62.16 -3.72 -25.83
N GLY A 66 -62.42 -5.03 -26.04
CA GLY A 66 -63.57 -5.77 -25.49
C GLY A 66 -63.24 -7.17 -24.96
N LYS A 67 -63.98 -7.64 -23.93
CA LYS A 67 -63.76 -8.94 -23.23
C LYS A 67 -64.69 -10.09 -23.73
N PRO A 68 -64.34 -11.38 -23.54
CA PRO A 68 -65.04 -12.52 -24.19
C PRO A 68 -66.06 -13.28 -23.30
N LYS A 69 -67.05 -13.97 -23.92
CA LYS A 69 -67.67 -15.21 -23.39
C LYS A 69 -68.57 -16.00 -24.40
N GLN A 70 -68.44 -17.33 -24.35
CA GLN A 70 -69.41 -18.42 -24.63
C GLN A 70 -70.05 -18.71 -26.03
N ALA A 71 -69.60 -19.84 -26.62
CA ALA A 71 -70.36 -21.08 -26.95
C ALA A 71 -71.50 -21.16 -28.01
N GLN A 72 -71.46 -22.20 -28.87
CA GLN A 72 -72.64 -22.82 -29.53
C GLN A 72 -72.42 -24.30 -29.97
N LYS A 73 -73.39 -24.95 -30.64
CA LYS A 73 -73.57 -26.44 -30.70
C LYS A 73 -73.52 -27.09 -32.10
N ARG A 74 -72.82 -28.25 -32.17
CA ARG A 74 -73.08 -29.56 -32.86
C ARG A 74 -73.91 -29.71 -34.18
N ALA A 75 -73.44 -30.72 -34.96
CA ALA A 75 -74.16 -31.73 -35.79
C ALA A 75 -74.35 -31.47 -37.32
N PRO A 76 -74.62 -32.51 -38.17
CA PRO A 76 -74.55 -33.98 -38.02
C PRO A 76 -73.67 -34.69 -39.10
N ALA A 77 -73.78 -36.03 -39.29
CA ALA A 77 -72.89 -36.88 -40.10
C ALA A 77 -73.60 -37.76 -41.17
N LYS A 78 -72.83 -38.46 -42.04
CA LYS A 78 -73.28 -39.56 -42.92
C LYS A 78 -72.22 -40.68 -43.08
N LYS A 79 -72.62 -41.86 -43.57
CA LYS A 79 -71.85 -43.14 -43.59
C LYS A 79 -71.37 -43.55 -45.00
N GLN A 80 -70.34 -44.41 -45.07
CA GLN A 80 -70.18 -45.45 -46.11
C GLN A 80 -69.54 -46.73 -45.51
N VAL A 81 -69.56 -47.86 -46.24
CA VAL A 81 -69.36 -49.22 -45.69
C VAL A 81 -68.60 -50.17 -46.64
N ALA A 82 -67.58 -50.85 -46.09
CA ALA A 82 -66.97 -52.16 -46.42
C ALA A 82 -66.55 -52.58 -47.86
N ARG A 83 -65.35 -53.19 -47.95
CA ARG A 83 -65.02 -54.29 -48.88
C ARG A 83 -64.06 -55.31 -48.22
N ARG A 84 -63.84 -56.47 -48.85
CA ARG A 84 -63.21 -57.69 -48.29
C ARG A 84 -61.66 -57.72 -48.38
N PRO A 85 -60.97 -58.63 -47.64
CA PRO A 85 -59.52 -58.60 -47.43
C PRO A 85 -58.67 -59.43 -48.41
N ALA A 86 -57.35 -59.25 -48.34
CA ALA A 86 -56.28 -60.06 -48.95
C ALA A 86 -55.15 -60.29 -47.91
N PRO A 87 -54.27 -61.30 -48.06
CA PRO A 87 -53.33 -61.73 -47.01
C PRO A 87 -52.06 -60.86 -46.88
N ALA A 88 -51.33 -61.06 -45.78
CA ALA A 88 -50.24 -60.19 -45.32
C ALA A 88 -48.84 -60.56 -45.85
N PRO A 89 -47.93 -59.58 -45.94
CA PRO A 89 -46.50 -59.76 -45.70
C PRO A 89 -46.08 -59.30 -44.28
N ALA A 90 -44.84 -59.58 -43.89
CA ALA A 90 -44.35 -59.50 -42.51
C ALA A 90 -44.29 -58.08 -41.90
N ALA A 91 -44.28 -58.04 -40.55
CA ALA A 91 -44.36 -56.82 -39.76
C ALA A 91 -43.09 -55.93 -39.83
N ARG A 92 -43.32 -54.61 -39.76
CA ARG A 92 -42.34 -53.62 -39.28
C ARG A 92 -42.92 -52.95 -38.02
N PRO A 93 -42.13 -52.70 -36.97
CA PRO A 93 -42.58 -51.89 -35.84
C PRO A 93 -42.96 -50.46 -36.30
N ALA A 94 -44.08 -49.95 -35.80
CA ALA A 94 -44.45 -48.55 -36.00
C ALA A 94 -43.67 -47.65 -35.03
N PRO A 95 -43.31 -46.40 -35.41
CA PRO A 95 -42.69 -45.46 -34.49
C PRO A 95 -43.64 -45.13 -33.34
N ALA A 96 -43.15 -45.20 -32.11
CA ALA A 96 -43.94 -44.87 -30.93
C ALA A 96 -44.27 -43.37 -30.92
N ILE A 97 -45.55 -43.03 -30.80
CA ILE A 97 -45.98 -41.64 -30.59
C ILE A 97 -45.59 -41.26 -29.16
N ALA A 98 -44.52 -40.48 -29.02
CA ALA A 98 -44.10 -39.95 -27.74
C ALA A 98 -45.22 -39.10 -27.12
N ARG A 99 -45.57 -39.38 -25.85
CA ARG A 99 -46.40 -38.47 -25.07
C ARG A 99 -45.63 -37.15 -24.88
N PRO A 100 -46.29 -35.98 -24.96
CA PRO A 100 -45.67 -34.74 -24.51
C PRO A 100 -45.30 -34.88 -23.02
N ALA A 101 -44.10 -34.45 -22.66
CA ALA A 101 -43.65 -34.45 -21.27
C ALA A 101 -44.55 -33.53 -20.41
N PRO A 102 -44.73 -33.82 -19.11
CA PRO A 102 -45.37 -32.88 -18.20
C PRO A 102 -44.60 -31.57 -18.16
N ALA A 103 -45.31 -30.45 -17.97
CA ALA A 103 -44.67 -29.15 -17.82
C ALA A 103 -43.87 -29.10 -16.50
N PRO A 104 -42.64 -28.56 -16.49
CA PRO A 104 -41.77 -28.60 -15.31
C PRO A 104 -42.38 -27.86 -14.13
N THR A 105 -42.17 -28.41 -12.94
CA THR A 105 -42.55 -27.87 -11.63
C THR A 105 -41.92 -26.48 -11.38
N PRO A 106 -42.37 -25.74 -10.35
CA PRO A 106 -41.68 -24.53 -9.92
C PRO A 106 -40.23 -24.80 -9.51
N GLU A 107 -39.98 -25.91 -8.82
CA GLU A 107 -38.66 -26.33 -8.33
C GLU A 107 -37.70 -26.67 -9.49
N GLU A 108 -38.14 -27.46 -10.47
CA GLU A 108 -37.35 -27.74 -11.68
C GLU A 108 -37.04 -26.46 -12.49
N ARG A 109 -37.97 -25.49 -12.50
CA ARG A 109 -37.74 -24.18 -13.15
C ARG A 109 -36.77 -23.29 -12.36
N GLN A 110 -36.77 -23.36 -11.04
CA GLN A 110 -35.78 -22.67 -10.19
C GLN A 110 -34.39 -23.30 -10.35
N ALA A 111 -34.27 -24.63 -10.25
CA ALA A 111 -33.01 -25.34 -10.48
C ALA A 111 -32.46 -25.09 -11.89
N ALA A 112 -33.31 -25.10 -12.93
CA ALA A 112 -32.91 -24.76 -14.29
C ALA A 112 -32.63 -23.25 -14.49
N ALA A 113 -32.97 -22.37 -13.56
CA ALA A 113 -32.54 -20.97 -13.56
C ALA A 113 -31.19 -20.80 -12.84
N GLU A 114 -31.03 -21.41 -11.66
CA GLU A 114 -29.78 -21.48 -10.90
C GLU A 114 -28.65 -22.07 -11.76
N GLN A 115 -28.89 -23.21 -12.44
CA GLN A 115 -27.93 -23.81 -13.37
C GLN A 115 -27.54 -22.90 -14.55
N ARG A 116 -28.47 -22.06 -15.04
CA ARG A 116 -28.17 -21.09 -16.11
C ARG A 116 -27.35 -19.91 -15.59
N GLN A 117 -27.61 -19.43 -14.37
CA GLN A 117 -26.80 -18.38 -13.75
C GLN A 117 -25.38 -18.89 -13.45
N VAL A 118 -25.23 -20.09 -12.87
CA VAL A 118 -23.93 -20.72 -12.60
C VAL A 118 -23.16 -21.03 -13.91
N ALA A 119 -23.86 -21.26 -15.02
CA ALA A 119 -23.21 -21.37 -16.34
C ALA A 119 -22.74 -20.02 -16.88
N ALA A 120 -23.53 -18.95 -16.73
CA ALA A 120 -23.15 -17.60 -17.13
C ALA A 120 -21.97 -17.05 -16.29
N ASN A 121 -22.03 -17.20 -14.96
CA ASN A 121 -20.95 -16.85 -14.05
C ASN A 121 -19.63 -17.54 -14.45
N ARG A 122 -19.68 -18.84 -14.79
CA ARG A 122 -18.50 -19.58 -15.27
C ARG A 122 -17.94 -19.06 -16.61
N GLN A 123 -18.77 -18.53 -17.51
CA GLN A 123 -18.30 -17.89 -18.74
C GLN A 123 -17.56 -16.57 -18.45
N VAL A 124 -18.08 -15.76 -17.54
CA VAL A 124 -17.41 -14.52 -17.08
C VAL A 124 -16.05 -14.85 -16.47
N VAL A 125 -15.99 -15.81 -15.53
CA VAL A 125 -14.72 -16.28 -14.93
C VAL A 125 -13.71 -16.72 -15.98
N GLN A 126 -14.13 -17.53 -16.97
CA GLN A 126 -13.26 -18.00 -18.04
C GLN A 126 -12.72 -16.84 -18.90
N GLN A 127 -13.53 -15.81 -19.13
CA GLN A 127 -13.11 -14.61 -19.85
C GLN A 127 -12.15 -13.75 -19.00
N THR A 128 -12.43 -13.50 -17.71
CA THR A 128 -11.50 -12.83 -16.77
C THR A 128 -10.13 -13.52 -16.78
N GLN A 129 -10.12 -14.84 -16.61
CA GLN A 129 -8.90 -15.65 -16.60
C GLN A 129 -8.16 -15.61 -17.96
N THR A 130 -8.87 -15.49 -19.08
CA THR A 130 -8.26 -15.30 -20.40
C THR A 130 -7.55 -13.95 -20.51
N PHE A 131 -8.15 -12.86 -20.00
CA PHE A 131 -7.48 -11.56 -19.92
C PHE A 131 -6.28 -11.57 -18.97
N ASP A 132 -6.38 -12.22 -17.80
CA ASP A 132 -5.25 -12.38 -16.88
C ASP A 132 -4.10 -13.15 -17.54
N GLN A 133 -4.38 -14.23 -18.27
CA GLN A 133 -3.36 -14.99 -19.01
C GLN A 133 -2.76 -14.21 -20.18
N ARG A 134 -3.55 -13.43 -20.94
CA ARG A 134 -3.02 -12.58 -22.02
C ARG A 134 -2.13 -11.46 -21.47
N ARG A 135 -2.53 -10.83 -20.36
CA ARG A 135 -1.70 -9.87 -19.62
C ARG A 135 -0.38 -10.51 -19.19
N ASP A 136 -0.46 -11.67 -18.54
CA ASP A 136 0.69 -12.31 -17.86
C ASP A 136 1.71 -12.97 -18.79
N ASN A 137 1.31 -13.32 -20.02
CA ASN A 137 2.17 -14.00 -21.01
C ASN A 137 2.50 -13.15 -22.24
N VAL A 138 1.61 -12.23 -22.65
CA VAL A 138 1.81 -11.39 -23.85
C VAL A 138 2.21 -9.98 -23.46
N LEU A 139 1.45 -9.32 -22.58
CA LEU A 139 1.67 -7.90 -22.27
C LEU A 139 2.89 -7.65 -21.37
N LEU A 140 3.11 -8.51 -20.37
CA LEU A 140 4.20 -8.44 -19.40
C LEU A 140 5.32 -9.43 -19.77
N PRO A 141 6.43 -9.01 -20.39
CA PRO A 141 7.53 -9.89 -20.75
C PRO A 141 8.38 -10.23 -19.52
N LYS A 142 8.72 -11.52 -19.39
CA LYS A 142 9.64 -12.08 -18.38
C LYS A 142 10.91 -12.68 -19.00
N VAL A 143 11.02 -12.65 -20.33
CA VAL A 143 12.20 -13.10 -21.09
C VAL A 143 13.42 -12.32 -20.63
N GLY A 144 14.52 -13.02 -20.30
CA GLY A 144 15.76 -12.41 -19.84
C GLY A 144 15.83 -12.04 -18.35
N THR A 145 14.83 -12.41 -17.53
CA THR A 145 14.78 -12.08 -16.10
C THR A 145 14.82 -13.31 -15.20
N THR A 146 15.41 -13.14 -14.02
CA THR A 146 15.32 -14.13 -12.94
C THR A 146 13.95 -13.99 -12.26
N ASN A 147 13.26 -15.11 -12.03
CA ASN A 147 11.88 -15.13 -11.52
C ASN A 147 11.74 -16.13 -10.34
N TYR A 148 11.07 -15.67 -9.29
CA TYR A 148 10.68 -16.45 -8.12
C TYR A 148 9.19 -16.24 -7.83
N GLU A 149 8.48 -17.28 -7.38
CA GLU A 149 7.01 -17.25 -7.27
C GLU A 149 6.50 -18.00 -6.04
N LEU A 150 5.61 -17.33 -5.28
CA LEU A 150 4.77 -17.91 -4.24
C LEU A 150 3.32 -17.96 -4.73
N SER A 151 2.81 -19.16 -4.97
CA SER A 151 1.38 -19.34 -5.28
C SER A 151 0.51 -19.18 -4.04
N GLN A 152 -0.81 -19.00 -4.23
CA GLN A 152 -1.81 -19.02 -3.15
C GLN A 152 -1.60 -20.18 -2.17
N ARG A 153 -1.33 -21.40 -2.66
CA ARG A 153 -1.07 -22.58 -1.81
C ARG A 153 0.26 -22.45 -1.06
N ASP A 154 1.28 -21.86 -1.67
CA ASP A 154 2.57 -21.61 -1.00
C ASP A 154 2.42 -20.56 0.12
N ILE A 155 1.52 -19.58 -0.03
CA ILE A 155 1.18 -18.54 0.98
C ILE A 155 0.33 -19.14 2.12
N GLU A 156 -0.76 -19.83 1.80
CA GLU A 156 -1.67 -20.46 2.79
C GLU A 156 -0.98 -21.46 3.73
N ASN A 157 0.14 -22.05 3.26
CA ASN A 157 0.98 -22.98 4.02
C ASN A 157 2.19 -22.34 4.74
N ILE A 158 2.47 -21.03 4.61
CA ILE A 158 3.44 -20.35 5.51
C ILE A 158 2.81 -20.29 6.92
N PRO A 159 3.60 -20.30 8.02
CA PRO A 159 3.09 -19.96 9.35
C PRO A 159 2.33 -18.63 9.35
N GLN A 160 1.32 -18.47 10.20
CA GLN A 160 0.30 -17.40 10.16
C GLN A 160 -0.65 -17.45 8.94
N GLY A 161 -0.21 -18.00 7.79
CA GLY A 161 -1.01 -18.13 6.57
C GLY A 161 -1.43 -16.75 6.05
N ASN A 162 -2.71 -16.57 5.72
CA ASN A 162 -3.22 -15.29 5.19
C ASN A 162 -3.12 -14.10 6.18
N ALA A 163 -2.74 -14.32 7.44
CA ALA A 163 -2.51 -13.25 8.43
C ALA A 163 -1.09 -12.65 8.37
N VAL A 164 -0.16 -13.30 7.65
CA VAL A 164 1.23 -12.87 7.48
C VAL A 164 1.34 -11.51 6.77
N GLN A 165 2.38 -10.73 7.05
CA GLN A 165 2.63 -9.45 6.39
C GLN A 165 3.29 -9.61 5.01
N LEU A 166 3.28 -8.57 4.17
CA LEU A 166 3.88 -8.65 2.83
C LEU A 166 5.41 -8.70 2.90
N SER A 167 6.04 -7.96 3.80
CA SER A 167 7.48 -8.04 4.08
C SER A 167 7.92 -9.48 4.42
N ASP A 168 7.28 -10.10 5.41
CA ASP A 168 7.48 -11.52 5.80
C ASP A 168 7.40 -12.51 4.63
N LEU A 169 6.51 -12.26 3.65
CA LEU A 169 6.40 -13.07 2.42
C LEU A 169 7.58 -12.83 1.46
N VAL A 170 8.01 -11.58 1.30
CA VAL A 170 9.13 -11.22 0.41
C VAL A 170 10.46 -11.72 0.97
N LEU A 171 10.62 -11.80 2.31
CA LEU A 171 11.74 -12.48 2.99
C LEU A 171 11.87 -13.99 2.65
N GLN A 172 10.86 -14.60 2.02
CA GLN A 172 10.93 -16.01 1.58
C GLN A 172 11.55 -16.20 0.18
N PHE A 173 12.05 -15.14 -0.45
CA PHE A 173 12.78 -15.21 -1.73
C PHE A 173 14.32 -15.21 -1.52
N PRO A 174 15.14 -15.61 -2.52
CA PRO A 174 16.60 -15.45 -2.46
C PRO A 174 17.02 -13.98 -2.59
N GLY A 175 18.15 -13.63 -1.99
CA GLY A 175 18.70 -12.27 -2.10
C GLY A 175 17.92 -11.22 -1.31
N VAL A 176 16.89 -11.62 -0.57
CA VAL A 176 16.08 -10.76 0.32
C VAL A 176 16.43 -11.05 1.78
N TYR A 177 16.49 -10.00 2.60
CA TYR A 177 16.73 -10.08 4.04
C TYR A 177 16.09 -8.90 4.77
N GLN A 178 15.91 -9.07 6.07
CA GLN A 178 15.23 -8.12 6.95
C GLN A 178 16.09 -6.89 7.20
N ASP A 179 15.43 -5.73 7.22
CA ASP A 179 15.90 -4.52 7.89
C ASP A 179 14.75 -3.92 8.73
N SER A 180 15.00 -2.76 9.34
CA SER A 180 14.03 -1.89 10.01
C SER A 180 12.75 -1.63 9.21
N THR A 181 11.61 -1.61 9.91
CA THR A 181 10.34 -1.03 9.44
C THR A 181 10.50 0.46 9.08
N SER A 182 11.46 1.19 9.67
CA SER A 182 11.81 2.57 9.29
C SER A 182 12.58 2.71 7.98
N SER A 183 13.19 1.62 7.48
CA SER A 183 14.18 1.62 6.39
C SER A 183 13.74 0.79 5.17
N GLY A 184 12.45 0.47 5.10
CA GLY A 184 11.84 -0.24 3.96
C GLY A 184 11.51 -1.71 4.18
N ASP A 185 11.51 -2.19 5.43
CA ASP A 185 11.27 -3.58 5.89
C ASP A 185 12.31 -4.63 5.44
N PHE A 186 12.84 -4.50 4.23
CA PHE A 186 13.75 -5.45 3.61
C PHE A 186 14.55 -4.83 2.47
N HIS A 187 15.70 -5.42 2.18
CA HIS A 187 16.49 -5.13 0.98
C HIS A 187 16.48 -6.32 0.02
N ILE A 188 16.75 -6.04 -1.26
CA ILE A 188 16.90 -7.07 -2.30
C ILE A 188 18.22 -6.84 -3.02
N ARG A 189 19.09 -7.86 -3.10
CA ARG A 189 20.40 -7.79 -3.76
C ARG A 189 21.31 -6.66 -3.23
N ASN A 190 21.21 -6.32 -1.95
CA ASN A 190 22.01 -5.29 -1.28
C ASN A 190 21.81 -3.88 -1.89
N GLU A 191 20.57 -3.40 -1.80
CA GLU A 191 20.10 -2.13 -2.39
C GLU A 191 19.04 -1.45 -1.49
N HIS A 192 19.15 -0.15 -1.25
CA HIS A 192 18.16 0.62 -0.48
C HIS A 192 16.85 0.85 -1.24
N ALA A 193 15.71 0.38 -0.69
CA ALA A 193 14.32 0.63 -1.11
C ALA A 193 14.00 0.67 -2.64
N ASN A 194 14.82 0.05 -3.49
CA ASN A 194 14.79 0.23 -4.96
C ASN A 194 13.82 -0.76 -5.66
N VAL A 195 12.64 -0.95 -5.06
CA VAL A 195 11.66 -2.00 -5.37
C VAL A 195 10.40 -1.40 -6.01
N GLN A 196 9.89 -2.02 -7.07
CA GLN A 196 8.65 -1.60 -7.73
C GLN A 196 7.49 -2.54 -7.40
N TYR A 197 6.42 -2.02 -6.81
CA TYR A 197 5.19 -2.77 -6.59
C TYR A 197 4.24 -2.68 -7.80
N ARG A 198 3.62 -3.81 -8.15
CA ARG A 198 2.55 -3.87 -9.15
C ARG A 198 1.42 -4.79 -8.69
N ILE A 199 0.16 -4.33 -8.76
CA ILE A 199 -1.01 -5.22 -8.67
C ILE A 199 -1.56 -5.41 -10.09
N ASN A 200 -1.71 -6.67 -10.50
CA ASN A 200 -2.20 -7.06 -11.83
C ASN A 200 -1.45 -6.34 -12.96
N GLY A 201 -0.12 -6.20 -12.85
CA GLY A 201 0.74 -5.53 -13.82
C GLY A 201 0.73 -3.99 -13.80
N ILE A 202 -0.18 -3.35 -13.05
CA ILE A 202 -0.31 -1.89 -12.96
C ILE A 202 0.63 -1.36 -11.87
N LEU A 203 1.38 -0.29 -12.17
CA LEU A 203 2.29 0.37 -11.23
C LEU A 203 1.54 0.97 -10.04
N LEU A 204 2.10 0.78 -8.85
CA LEU A 204 1.68 1.45 -7.62
C LEU A 204 2.88 2.27 -7.13
N PRO A 205 2.83 3.61 -7.23
CA PRO A 205 3.91 4.48 -6.77
C PRO A 205 4.08 4.44 -5.25
N ASP A 206 5.31 4.60 -4.79
CA ASP A 206 5.69 4.57 -3.37
C ASP A 206 4.96 5.65 -2.53
N GLY A 207 4.79 5.37 -1.23
CA GLY A 207 4.18 6.28 -0.27
C GLY A 207 5.12 7.36 0.28
N VAL A 208 4.67 8.03 1.34
CA VAL A 208 5.56 8.66 2.32
C VAL A 208 6.15 7.58 3.25
N SER A 209 5.36 6.55 3.57
CA SER A 209 5.79 5.31 4.25
C SER A 209 5.86 4.10 3.30
N GLY A 210 6.34 2.97 3.80
CA GLY A 210 6.65 1.76 3.02
C GLY A 210 5.41 1.09 2.44
N PHE A 211 5.36 0.90 1.11
CA PHE A 211 4.18 0.34 0.43
C PHE A 211 3.86 -1.13 0.84
N SER A 212 4.86 -1.87 1.35
CA SER A 212 4.71 -3.20 1.95
C SER A 212 3.87 -3.21 3.23
N GLN A 213 3.92 -2.12 4.01
CA GLN A 213 3.24 -1.99 5.31
C GLN A 213 1.74 -1.70 5.14
N ILE A 214 1.35 -1.03 4.06
CA ILE A 214 -0.06 -0.59 3.85
C ILE A 214 -0.95 -1.64 3.18
N LEU A 215 -0.37 -2.67 2.56
CA LEU A 215 -1.14 -3.71 1.87
C LEU A 215 -1.73 -4.77 2.81
N GLU A 216 -2.94 -5.20 2.50
CA GLU A 216 -3.53 -6.44 3.01
C GLU A 216 -3.00 -7.63 2.16
N THR A 217 -2.82 -8.82 2.74
CA THR A 217 -2.18 -9.97 2.07
C THR A 217 -3.13 -11.07 1.60
N SER A 218 -4.34 -11.15 2.14
CA SER A 218 -5.36 -12.14 1.73
C SER A 218 -5.85 -11.97 0.30
N PHE A 219 -5.80 -10.77 -0.31
CA PHE A 219 -6.21 -10.61 -1.71
C PHE A 219 -5.27 -11.29 -2.72
N ILE A 220 -4.06 -11.65 -2.30
CA ILE A 220 -2.99 -12.18 -3.14
C ILE A 220 -3.29 -13.64 -3.53
N SER A 221 -3.27 -13.94 -4.83
CA SER A 221 -3.30 -15.33 -5.33
C SER A 221 -1.96 -15.81 -5.89
N ASN A 222 -1.05 -14.87 -6.19
CA ASN A 222 0.31 -15.14 -6.60
C ASN A 222 1.18 -13.92 -6.29
N LEU A 223 2.34 -14.14 -5.65
CA LEU A 223 3.35 -13.11 -5.39
C LEU A 223 4.64 -13.52 -6.11
N ARG A 224 5.23 -12.60 -6.88
CA ARG A 224 6.50 -12.84 -7.57
C ARG A 224 7.55 -11.80 -7.24
N LEU A 225 8.79 -12.26 -7.17
CA LEU A 225 9.99 -11.42 -7.26
C LEU A 225 10.59 -11.60 -8.66
N ILE A 226 10.75 -10.49 -9.38
CA ILE A 226 11.41 -10.42 -10.70
C ILE A 226 12.68 -9.56 -10.58
N THR A 227 13.83 -10.12 -10.95
CA THR A 227 15.15 -9.47 -10.86
C THR A 227 15.98 -9.71 -12.13
N GLY A 228 17.15 -9.07 -12.22
CA GLY A 228 18.07 -9.21 -13.35
C GLY A 228 17.82 -8.19 -14.46
N ALA A 229 18.00 -8.58 -15.73
CA ALA A 229 17.96 -7.66 -16.86
C ALA A 229 16.52 -7.28 -17.27
N LEU A 230 15.85 -6.48 -16.42
CA LEU A 230 14.44 -6.10 -16.56
C LEU A 230 14.13 -5.44 -17.93
N PRO A 231 13.12 -5.94 -18.68
CA PRO A 231 12.67 -5.35 -19.94
C PRO A 231 12.32 -3.86 -19.85
N ALA A 232 12.37 -3.15 -20.99
CA ALA A 232 12.24 -1.69 -21.06
C ALA A 232 10.91 -1.12 -20.52
N GLN A 233 9.87 -1.95 -20.43
CA GLN A 233 8.62 -1.65 -19.72
C GLN A 233 8.81 -1.23 -18.25
N TYR A 234 9.81 -1.80 -17.56
CA TYR A 234 10.09 -1.51 -16.16
C TYR A 234 11.10 -0.34 -16.02
N GLY A 235 10.91 0.53 -15.03
CA GLY A 235 11.73 1.72 -14.80
C GLY A 235 11.25 2.49 -13.57
N LEU A 236 11.87 3.64 -13.29
CA LEU A 236 11.91 4.24 -11.94
C LEU A 236 12.68 3.31 -10.99
N ARG A 237 12.01 2.67 -10.02
CA ARG A 237 12.61 1.62 -9.19
C ARG A 237 12.98 0.40 -10.06
N THR A 238 14.23 -0.06 -10.00
CA THR A 238 14.79 -1.00 -11.00
C THR A 238 15.65 -2.14 -10.47
N THR A 239 15.81 -2.30 -9.15
CA THR A 239 16.49 -3.48 -8.60
C THR A 239 15.60 -4.72 -8.65
N ALA A 240 14.31 -4.55 -8.32
CA ALA A 240 13.35 -5.65 -8.25
C ALA A 240 11.93 -5.19 -8.57
N ILE A 241 11.13 -6.08 -9.16
CA ILE A 241 9.67 -5.93 -9.28
C ILE A 241 8.99 -6.94 -8.35
N ILE A 242 8.08 -6.46 -7.51
CA ILE A 242 7.12 -7.26 -6.76
C ILE A 242 5.81 -7.27 -7.54
N ASP A 243 5.58 -8.34 -8.31
CA ASP A 243 4.39 -8.54 -9.13
C ASP A 243 3.34 -9.35 -8.35
N ILE A 244 2.23 -8.69 -8.04
CA ILE A 244 1.13 -9.22 -7.22
C ILE A 244 -0.07 -9.49 -8.13
N THR A 245 -0.47 -10.76 -8.25
CA THR A 245 -1.73 -11.11 -8.92
C THR A 245 -2.82 -11.30 -7.88
N ALA A 246 -3.90 -10.52 -8.00
CA ALA A 246 -5.07 -10.64 -7.12
C ALA A 246 -5.78 -12.00 -7.32
N LYS A 247 -6.61 -12.43 -6.37
CA LYS A 247 -7.54 -13.55 -6.58
C LYS A 247 -8.51 -13.24 -7.72
N SER A 248 -8.72 -14.21 -8.60
CA SER A 248 -9.73 -14.15 -9.68
C SER A 248 -10.44 -15.49 -9.87
N GLY A 249 -11.61 -15.44 -10.48
CA GLY A 249 -12.45 -16.59 -10.80
C GLY A 249 -13.02 -17.32 -9.58
N THR A 250 -12.99 -18.65 -9.61
CA THR A 250 -13.52 -19.50 -8.53
C THR A 250 -12.83 -19.30 -7.17
N ALA A 251 -11.64 -18.70 -7.13
CA ALA A 251 -10.98 -18.31 -5.89
C ALA A 251 -11.71 -17.16 -5.14
N LEU A 252 -12.67 -16.51 -5.79
CA LEU A 252 -13.55 -15.48 -5.25
C LEU A 252 -14.93 -16.01 -4.85
N SER A 253 -15.24 -17.28 -5.06
CA SER A 253 -16.61 -17.80 -4.89
C SER A 253 -16.92 -17.97 -3.39
N GLY A 254 -17.54 -16.95 -2.78
CA GLY A 254 -17.78 -16.86 -1.34
C GLY A 254 -16.71 -16.03 -0.62
N GLY A 255 -16.37 -16.40 0.61
CA GLY A 255 -15.38 -15.66 1.41
C GLY A 255 -15.00 -16.36 2.71
N SER A 256 -14.35 -15.63 3.63
CA SER A 256 -14.16 -16.04 5.02
C SER A 256 -14.24 -14.88 6.00
N ALA A 257 -14.64 -15.18 7.23
CA ALA A 257 -14.48 -14.31 8.39
C ALA A 257 -13.48 -14.96 9.34
N THR A 258 -12.44 -14.22 9.73
CA THR A 258 -11.28 -14.75 10.45
C THR A 258 -10.97 -13.90 11.68
N ILE A 259 -10.61 -14.55 12.78
CA ILE A 259 -9.98 -13.90 13.94
C ILE A 259 -8.64 -14.61 14.16
N TYR A 260 -7.56 -13.83 14.22
CA TYR A 260 -6.20 -14.28 14.53
C TYR A 260 -5.64 -13.44 15.69
N GLY A 261 -4.75 -13.99 16.52
CA GLY A 261 -4.16 -13.25 17.65
C GLY A 261 -3.33 -14.10 18.60
N GLY A 262 -2.76 -13.48 19.65
CA GLY A 262 -1.96 -14.19 20.65
C GLY A 262 -1.00 -13.30 21.44
N SER A 263 0.30 -13.58 21.30
CA SER A 263 1.37 -12.95 22.08
C SER A 263 1.51 -11.44 21.79
N ARG A 264 2.02 -10.65 22.76
CA ARG A 264 2.02 -9.17 22.75
C ARG A 264 0.64 -8.54 22.54
N GLU A 265 -0.40 -9.17 23.09
CA GLU A 265 -1.80 -8.72 22.97
C GLU A 265 -2.27 -8.60 21.51
N THR A 266 -1.57 -9.23 20.55
CA THR A 266 -1.91 -9.13 19.14
C THR A 266 -3.32 -9.64 18.88
N ILE A 267 -4.14 -8.82 18.23
CA ILE A 267 -5.48 -9.19 17.73
C ILE A 267 -5.65 -8.69 16.29
N SER A 268 -6.15 -9.56 15.43
CA SER A 268 -6.24 -9.36 13.98
C SER A 268 -7.51 -10.00 13.41
N PRO A 269 -8.68 -9.34 13.54
CA PRO A 269 -9.89 -9.74 12.85
C PRO A 269 -9.85 -9.27 11.38
N SER A 270 -10.18 -10.15 10.45
CA SER A 270 -10.27 -9.82 9.03
C SER A 270 -11.35 -10.61 8.30
N PHE A 271 -11.93 -10.02 7.26
CA PHE A 271 -12.88 -10.66 6.36
C PHE A 271 -12.39 -10.61 4.92
N GLU A 272 -12.69 -11.64 4.14
CA GLU A 272 -12.57 -11.65 2.68
C GLU A 272 -13.95 -12.02 2.09
N TYR A 273 -14.37 -11.40 0.98
CA TYR A 273 -15.56 -11.82 0.24
C TYR A 273 -15.47 -11.47 -1.24
N GLY A 274 -16.00 -12.32 -2.12
CA GLY A 274 -16.10 -12.04 -3.54
C GLY A 274 -17.23 -12.78 -4.24
N GLY A 275 -17.26 -12.64 -5.57
CA GLY A 275 -18.20 -13.37 -6.41
C GLY A 275 -18.23 -12.87 -7.85
N VAL A 276 -19.28 -13.29 -8.56
CA VAL A 276 -19.58 -12.86 -9.93
C VAL A 276 -21.07 -12.54 -10.02
N GLU A 277 -21.38 -11.34 -10.52
CA GLU A 277 -22.74 -10.85 -10.76
C GLU A 277 -22.83 -10.21 -12.13
N GLY A 278 -23.79 -10.65 -12.96
CA GLY A 278 -23.94 -10.16 -14.33
C GLY A 278 -22.69 -10.44 -15.18
N ASN A 279 -21.97 -9.38 -15.54
CA ASN A 279 -20.71 -9.36 -16.28
C ASN A 279 -19.52 -8.87 -15.42
N THR A 280 -19.72 -8.74 -14.11
CA THR A 280 -18.73 -8.21 -13.15
C THR A 280 -18.30 -9.28 -12.16
N GLU A 281 -17.00 -9.48 -12.07
CA GLU A 281 -16.31 -10.21 -11.03
C GLU A 281 -15.83 -9.23 -9.95
N TYR A 282 -15.96 -9.56 -8.67
CA TYR A 282 -15.61 -8.65 -7.56
C TYR A 282 -14.96 -9.36 -6.38
N PHE A 283 -14.14 -8.61 -5.64
CA PHE A 283 -13.54 -9.01 -4.37
C PHE A 283 -13.37 -7.80 -3.44
N VAL A 284 -13.59 -8.02 -2.15
CA VAL A 284 -13.29 -7.10 -1.06
C VAL A 284 -12.63 -7.86 0.10
N THR A 285 -11.73 -7.20 0.81
CA THR A 285 -11.14 -7.70 2.05
C THR A 285 -10.78 -6.54 2.96
N GLY A 286 -10.81 -6.78 4.26
CA GLY A 286 -10.41 -5.80 5.26
C GLY A 286 -9.95 -6.45 6.54
N ARG A 287 -9.00 -5.80 7.21
CA ARG A 287 -8.32 -6.25 8.43
C ARG A 287 -8.18 -5.07 9.38
N TYR A 288 -8.55 -5.28 10.64
CA TYR A 288 -8.00 -4.51 11.76
C TYR A 288 -6.85 -5.31 12.36
N PHE A 289 -5.84 -4.64 12.89
CA PHE A 289 -4.69 -5.23 13.56
C PHE A 289 -4.27 -4.33 14.72
N SER A 290 -4.11 -4.91 15.91
CA SER A 290 -3.52 -4.21 17.05
C SER A 290 -2.56 -5.14 17.80
N THR A 291 -1.53 -4.58 18.42
CA THR A 291 -0.41 -5.31 19.05
C THR A 291 0.40 -4.37 19.97
N ASN A 292 1.08 -4.92 20.98
CA ASN A 292 2.08 -4.24 21.84
C ASN A 292 3.52 -4.57 21.39
N LEU A 293 3.69 -4.77 20.08
CA LEU A 293 4.94 -4.91 19.35
C LEU A 293 4.58 -4.70 17.87
N GLY A 294 4.59 -3.45 17.41
CA GLY A 294 4.30 -3.05 16.03
C GLY A 294 5.55 -2.68 15.24
N LEU A 295 6.60 -2.19 15.90
CA LEU A 295 7.91 -1.88 15.34
C LEU A 295 8.99 -2.84 15.92
N GLU A 296 10.24 -2.67 15.52
CA GLU A 296 11.37 -3.41 16.11
C GLU A 296 11.63 -2.97 17.56
N ASN A 297 11.72 -3.92 18.48
CA ASN A 297 12.08 -3.61 19.88
C ASN A 297 13.53 -3.11 19.94
N PRO A 298 13.83 -1.93 20.53
CA PRO A 298 15.21 -1.44 20.68
C PRO A 298 16.00 -2.19 21.76
N THR A 299 15.41 -3.20 22.38
CA THR A 299 16.06 -4.05 23.39
C THR A 299 15.82 -5.53 23.08
N GLY A 300 16.70 -6.39 23.56
CA GLY A 300 16.50 -7.85 23.52
C GLY A 300 15.38 -8.38 24.43
N ALA A 301 14.50 -7.52 24.97
CA ALA A 301 13.40 -7.92 25.85
C ALA A 301 12.25 -8.61 25.10
N LEU A 302 11.36 -9.30 25.83
CA LEU A 302 10.23 -10.05 25.24
C LEU A 302 9.13 -9.15 24.63
N ASN A 303 8.94 -7.99 25.26
CA ASN A 303 8.04 -6.92 24.84
C ASN A 303 8.89 -5.64 24.71
N ALA A 304 8.51 -4.74 23.81
CA ALA A 304 9.05 -3.37 23.81
C ALA A 304 8.37 -2.54 24.92
N LEU A 305 8.98 -1.40 25.25
CA LEU A 305 8.31 -0.33 25.99
C LEU A 305 7.76 0.67 24.98
N HIS A 306 6.52 1.12 25.16
CA HIS A 306 5.88 2.13 24.30
C HIS A 306 5.76 1.73 22.82
N ASP A 307 5.15 0.57 22.55
CA ASP A 307 5.00 0.00 21.19
C ASP A 307 3.57 -0.53 20.97
N HIS A 308 2.57 0.15 21.54
CA HIS A 308 1.18 -0.12 21.17
C HIS A 308 0.92 0.43 19.77
N SER A 309 0.46 -0.43 18.88
CA SER A 309 0.18 -0.10 17.48
C SER A 309 -1.22 -0.55 17.09
N GLN A 310 -1.89 0.23 16.23
CA GLN A 310 -3.20 -0.06 15.67
C GLN A 310 -3.24 0.28 14.18
N GLN A 311 -3.84 -0.61 13.38
CA GLN A 311 -3.86 -0.50 11.92
C GLN A 311 -5.20 -0.99 11.36
N GLY A 312 -5.83 -0.19 10.52
CA GLY A 312 -6.89 -0.62 9.60
C GLY A 312 -6.33 -0.75 8.19
N ARG A 313 -6.63 -1.84 7.48
CA ARG A 313 -6.29 -2.04 6.05
C ARG A 313 -7.52 -2.56 5.30
N PHE A 314 -7.81 -2.00 4.14
CA PHE A 314 -8.92 -2.39 3.25
C PHE A 314 -8.44 -2.49 1.80
N PHE A 315 -8.97 -3.46 1.07
CA PHE A 315 -8.73 -3.65 -0.36
C PHE A 315 -10.00 -4.07 -1.11
N SER A 316 -10.17 -3.52 -2.31
CA SER A 316 -11.26 -3.86 -3.23
C SER A 316 -10.76 -4.00 -4.66
N TYR A 317 -11.37 -4.91 -5.40
CA TYR A 317 -11.08 -5.21 -6.81
C TYR A 317 -12.37 -5.54 -7.57
N THR A 318 -12.52 -5.01 -8.78
CA THR A 318 -13.56 -5.46 -9.72
C THR A 318 -13.01 -5.69 -11.13
N SER A 319 -13.56 -6.67 -11.85
CA SER A 319 -13.32 -6.95 -13.27
C SER A 319 -14.67 -6.99 -13.99
N THR A 320 -15.00 -5.96 -14.76
CA THR A 320 -16.25 -5.86 -15.54
C THR A 320 -15.96 -6.08 -17.02
N LEU A 321 -16.49 -7.16 -17.59
CA LEU A 321 -16.36 -7.43 -19.02
C LEU A 321 -17.28 -6.49 -19.81
N LEU A 322 -16.70 -5.66 -20.68
CA LEU A 322 -17.46 -4.71 -21.50
C LEU A 322 -17.99 -5.40 -22.77
N ASP A 323 -17.13 -6.21 -23.37
CA ASP A 323 -17.40 -7.07 -24.52
C ASP A 323 -16.40 -8.25 -24.52
N PRO A 324 -16.45 -9.22 -25.45
CA PRO A 324 -15.53 -10.37 -25.47
C PRO A 324 -14.04 -10.05 -25.70
N THR A 325 -13.67 -8.81 -26.07
CA THR A 325 -12.28 -8.38 -26.28
C THR A 325 -11.86 -7.22 -25.37
N ALA A 326 -12.74 -6.60 -24.59
CA ALA A 326 -12.40 -5.55 -23.62
C ALA A 326 -13.02 -5.71 -22.22
N ARG A 327 -12.25 -5.38 -21.17
CA ARG A 327 -12.71 -5.27 -19.78
C ARG A 327 -12.30 -3.97 -19.10
N LEU A 328 -13.07 -3.55 -18.10
CA LEU A 328 -12.75 -2.49 -17.17
C LEU A 328 -12.40 -3.11 -15.81
N VAL A 329 -11.26 -2.72 -15.26
CA VAL A 329 -10.77 -3.13 -13.94
C VAL A 329 -10.79 -1.91 -13.01
N THR A 330 -11.23 -2.10 -11.77
CA THR A 330 -11.00 -1.13 -10.70
C THR A 330 -10.26 -1.77 -9.54
N ILE A 331 -9.42 -0.98 -8.87
CA ILE A 331 -8.76 -1.34 -7.62
C ILE A 331 -8.86 -0.12 -6.71
N ALA A 332 -9.23 -0.31 -5.45
CA ALA A 332 -9.05 0.73 -4.43
C ALA A 332 -8.58 0.08 -3.13
N GLY A 333 -7.62 0.72 -2.46
CA GLY A 333 -7.11 0.31 -1.17
C GLY A 333 -6.92 1.51 -0.23
N PHE A 334 -7.08 1.25 1.06
CA PHE A 334 -6.97 2.23 2.13
C PHE A 334 -6.28 1.61 3.34
N SER A 335 -5.44 2.37 4.02
CA SER A 335 -4.96 2.04 5.36
C SER A 335 -4.81 3.27 6.24
N GLU A 336 -5.15 3.12 7.51
CA GLU A 336 -4.87 4.09 8.57
C GLU A 336 -4.11 3.37 9.69
N THR A 337 -3.03 3.98 10.14
CA THR A 337 -2.15 3.42 11.18
C THR A 337 -1.81 4.47 12.23
N SER A 338 -1.71 4.01 13.48
CA SER A 338 -1.03 4.70 14.58
C SER A 338 -0.02 3.76 15.22
N TYR A 339 1.21 4.23 15.41
CA TYR A 339 2.29 3.58 16.14
C TYR A 339 2.66 4.42 17.37
N GLN A 340 2.82 3.78 18.54
CA GLN A 340 3.77 4.28 19.53
C GLN A 340 5.18 3.92 19.06
N ILE A 341 6.13 4.84 19.21
CA ILE A 341 7.53 4.59 18.87
C ILE A 341 8.24 3.98 20.10
N PRO A 342 8.93 2.84 19.96
CA PRO A 342 9.41 2.07 21.10
C PRO A 342 10.59 2.73 21.81
N ASN A 343 10.47 2.88 23.12
CA ASN A 343 11.44 3.56 23.97
C ASN A 343 12.72 2.73 24.17
N ASN A 344 13.87 3.34 23.89
CA ASN A 344 15.20 2.79 24.16
C ASN A 344 15.66 3.18 25.59
N PRO A 345 15.64 2.27 26.60
CA PRO A 345 15.79 2.65 28.01
C PRO A 345 17.25 2.88 28.40
N GLY A 346 17.52 3.91 29.19
CA GLY A 346 18.86 4.20 29.69
C GLY A 346 19.79 4.82 28.63
N GLN A 347 19.23 5.41 27.56
CA GLN A 347 19.97 6.36 26.75
C GLN A 347 20.52 7.45 27.66
N ALA A 348 21.82 7.73 27.56
CA ALA A 348 22.35 8.94 28.15
C ALA A 348 21.66 10.13 27.46
N GLY A 349 21.14 11.08 28.24
CA GLY A 349 20.78 12.37 27.69
C GLY A 349 22.00 12.99 27.01
N ASN A 350 21.76 13.84 26.01
CA ASN A 350 22.78 14.61 25.29
C ASN A 350 23.33 15.75 26.17
N VAL A 351 23.82 15.38 27.37
CA VAL A 351 24.42 16.29 28.36
C VAL A 351 25.82 16.64 27.89
N GLY A 352 25.87 17.46 26.84
CA GLY A 352 27.10 17.93 26.22
C GLY A 352 27.41 17.26 24.88
N GLY A 353 26.82 17.81 23.80
CA GLY A 353 27.72 18.30 22.76
C GLY A 353 28.77 19.19 23.44
N PHE A 354 30.07 18.95 23.16
CA PHE A 354 31.23 19.51 23.88
C PHE A 354 31.62 18.85 25.23
N ASN A 355 32.16 17.63 25.17
CA ASN A 355 33.17 17.06 26.08
C ASN A 355 33.05 17.35 27.61
N GLY A 356 32.23 16.57 28.33
CA GLY A 356 32.24 16.56 29.81
C GLY A 356 32.05 15.16 30.41
N GLN A 357 32.62 14.92 31.60
CA GLN A 357 32.34 13.73 32.40
C GLN A 357 31.20 14.02 33.38
N PHE A 358 29.99 13.54 33.08
CA PHE A 358 28.80 13.72 33.89
C PHE A 358 28.42 12.47 34.70
N ASN A 359 27.60 12.64 35.73
CA ASN A 359 26.99 11.53 36.45
C ASN A 359 25.72 11.05 35.71
N PRO A 360 25.65 9.81 35.19
CA PRO A 360 24.49 9.33 34.44
C PRO A 360 23.20 9.23 35.27
N ALA A 361 23.27 9.33 36.60
CA ALA A 361 22.10 9.38 37.48
C ALA A 361 21.56 10.80 37.74
N ASN A 362 22.31 11.86 37.42
CA ASN A 362 21.89 13.26 37.54
C ASN A 362 22.89 14.19 36.81
N GLY A 363 22.51 14.74 35.66
CA GLY A 363 23.38 15.58 34.82
C GLY A 363 23.80 16.91 35.44
N CYS A 364 23.05 17.43 36.42
CA CYS A 364 23.41 18.66 37.15
C CYS A 364 24.49 18.48 38.22
N VAL A 365 25.01 17.26 38.43
CA VAL A 365 26.15 17.03 39.33
C VAL A 365 27.27 16.23 38.69
N ASN A 366 28.48 16.55 39.10
CA ASN A 366 29.67 15.74 38.83
C ASN A 366 29.58 14.38 39.52
N PRO A 367 30.39 13.39 39.13
CA PRO A 367 30.49 12.09 39.82
C PRO A 367 30.87 12.16 41.31
N ASP A 368 31.39 13.31 41.80
CA ASP A 368 31.68 13.57 43.22
C ASP A 368 30.51 14.21 44.00
N GLY A 369 29.40 14.51 43.33
CA GLY A 369 28.22 15.16 43.91
C GLY A 369 28.25 16.69 43.95
N THR A 370 29.30 17.34 43.45
CA THR A 370 29.32 18.81 43.29
C THR A 370 28.45 19.25 42.11
N PRO A 371 27.81 20.44 42.15
CA PRO A 371 27.07 20.98 41.01
C PRO A 371 27.97 21.12 39.78
N ASN A 372 27.50 20.67 38.62
CA ASN A 372 28.25 20.77 37.37
C ASN A 372 27.85 22.08 36.63
N PRO A 373 28.76 23.07 36.47
CA PRO A 373 28.46 24.36 35.83
C PRO A 373 28.45 24.31 34.29
N THR A 374 28.53 23.11 33.71
CA THR A 374 28.41 22.81 32.27
C THR A 374 27.26 21.85 31.97
N ALA A 375 26.38 21.59 32.95
CA ALA A 375 25.22 20.73 32.78
C ALA A 375 24.23 21.30 31.76
N TYR A 376 23.78 20.44 30.83
CA TYR A 376 22.68 20.77 29.95
C TYR A 376 21.35 20.72 30.72
N THR A 377 20.60 21.82 30.70
CA THR A 377 19.27 21.95 31.31
C THR A 377 18.27 22.50 30.30
N ALA A 378 17.11 21.87 30.24
CA ALA A 378 15.95 22.32 29.48
C ALA A 378 14.68 22.11 30.31
N PHE A 379 13.70 23.02 30.20
CA PHE A 379 12.44 22.99 30.94
C PHE A 379 12.60 22.80 32.47
N GLY A 380 13.68 23.31 33.07
CA GLY A 380 13.98 23.19 34.50
C GLY A 380 14.44 21.81 34.95
N LYS A 381 14.78 20.90 34.02
CA LYS A 381 15.23 19.53 34.31
C LYS A 381 16.75 19.38 34.16
N CYS A 382 17.28 18.39 34.86
CA CYS A 382 18.71 18.02 34.93
C CYS A 382 19.02 16.66 34.28
N GLY A 383 18.11 16.17 33.43
CA GLY A 383 18.09 14.82 32.88
C GLY A 383 16.65 14.33 32.65
N PHE A 384 16.54 13.24 31.91
CA PHE A 384 15.27 12.62 31.51
C PHE A 384 15.42 11.09 31.56
N ASP A 385 14.35 10.37 31.90
CA ASP A 385 14.33 8.90 31.85
C ASP A 385 13.83 8.46 30.47
N SER A 386 14.73 8.00 29.60
CA SER A 386 14.37 7.63 28.23
C SER A 386 13.39 6.45 28.13
N SER A 387 13.15 5.70 29.21
CA SER A 387 12.08 4.70 29.25
C SER A 387 10.66 5.32 29.28
N THR A 388 10.56 6.63 29.51
CA THR A 388 9.31 7.39 29.67
C THR A 388 8.98 8.35 28.53
N ILE A 389 9.73 8.29 27.42
CA ILE A 389 9.45 9.06 26.18
C ILE A 389 8.05 8.70 25.65
N ASN A 390 7.36 9.67 25.03
CA ASN A 390 6.02 9.49 24.45
C ASN A 390 5.96 9.96 22.98
N GLN A 391 6.77 9.34 22.12
CA GLN A 391 6.80 9.56 20.68
C GLN A 391 5.69 8.74 19.96
N ASN A 392 4.96 9.35 19.03
CA ASN A 392 3.86 8.69 18.31
C ASN A 392 3.91 9.02 16.81
N GLN A 393 3.60 8.07 15.94
CA GLN A 393 3.52 8.27 14.49
C GLN A 393 2.15 7.84 13.95
N TYR A 394 1.59 8.67 13.07
CA TYR A 394 0.31 8.43 12.40
C TYR A 394 0.49 8.46 10.89
N GLU A 395 -0.21 7.58 10.18
CA GLU A 395 -0.13 7.47 8.71
C GLU A 395 -1.50 7.16 8.11
N LYS A 396 -1.90 7.91 7.08
CA LYS A 396 -3.09 7.64 6.28
C LYS A 396 -2.68 7.47 4.82
N ASN A 397 -3.00 6.32 4.23
CA ASN A 397 -2.65 5.96 2.85
C ASN A 397 -3.90 5.52 2.08
N ALA A 398 -4.09 6.06 0.89
CA ALA A 398 -5.19 5.71 -0.01
C ALA A 398 -4.71 5.63 -1.46
N TYR A 399 -5.11 4.60 -2.19
CA TYR A 399 -4.84 4.49 -3.62
C TYR A 399 -6.06 4.00 -4.40
N GLY A 400 -6.23 4.54 -5.61
CA GLY A 400 -7.32 4.21 -6.51
C GLY A 400 -6.80 4.03 -7.94
N VAL A 401 -7.30 3.01 -8.64
CA VAL A 401 -6.90 2.64 -10.00
C VAL A 401 -8.15 2.34 -10.82
N VAL A 402 -8.23 2.91 -12.02
CA VAL A 402 -9.20 2.54 -13.05
C VAL A 402 -8.43 2.18 -14.33
N ALA A 403 -8.54 0.93 -14.77
CA ALA A 403 -7.79 0.41 -15.89
C ALA A 403 -8.68 -0.25 -16.94
N TRP A 404 -8.54 0.18 -18.18
CA TRP A 404 -9.13 -0.47 -19.34
C TRP A 404 -8.12 -1.44 -19.94
N GLN A 405 -8.56 -2.66 -20.26
CA GLN A 405 -7.76 -3.67 -20.94
C GLN A 405 -8.47 -4.18 -22.19
N ARG A 406 -7.72 -4.40 -23.27
CA ARG A 406 -8.21 -5.01 -24.52
C ARG A 406 -7.29 -6.14 -24.96
N SER A 407 -7.86 -7.20 -25.51
CA SER A 407 -7.13 -8.34 -26.10
C SER A 407 -7.87 -8.80 -27.35
N GLU A 408 -7.30 -8.56 -28.53
CA GLU A 408 -7.96 -8.78 -29.81
C GLU A 408 -6.96 -9.27 -30.87
N GLY A 409 -7.05 -10.56 -31.20
CA GLY A 409 -6.15 -11.20 -32.17
C GLY A 409 -4.67 -11.08 -31.75
N ASN A 410 -3.92 -10.29 -32.52
CA ASN A 410 -2.49 -10.06 -32.34
C ASN A 410 -2.16 -8.85 -31.44
N PHE A 411 -3.16 -8.14 -30.93
CA PHE A 411 -2.99 -6.91 -30.14
C PHE A 411 -3.49 -7.07 -28.70
N ASP A 412 -2.71 -6.60 -27.74
CA ASP A 412 -3.06 -6.49 -26.32
C ASP A 412 -2.73 -5.10 -25.80
N ALA A 413 -3.59 -4.56 -24.94
CA ALA A 413 -3.46 -3.23 -24.36
C ALA A 413 -3.93 -3.18 -22.91
N GLN A 414 -3.26 -2.33 -22.12
CA GLN A 414 -3.68 -1.88 -20.80
C GLN A 414 -3.48 -0.36 -20.73
N LEU A 415 -4.53 0.37 -20.37
CA LEU A 415 -4.47 1.81 -20.09
C LEU A 415 -5.04 2.05 -18.69
N ALA A 416 -4.23 2.52 -17.76
CA ALA A 416 -4.60 2.77 -16.38
C ALA A 416 -4.47 4.26 -16.03
N TYR A 417 -5.48 4.80 -15.35
CA TYR A 417 -5.35 6.00 -14.51
C TYR A 417 -5.23 5.54 -13.05
N TYR A 418 -4.32 6.16 -12.32
CA TYR A 418 -4.08 5.88 -10.91
C TYR A 418 -3.90 7.17 -10.11
N THR A 419 -4.36 7.13 -8.86
CA THR A 419 -4.24 8.22 -7.89
C THR A 419 -3.79 7.66 -6.54
N ARG A 420 -3.00 8.44 -5.81
CA ARG A 420 -2.38 8.07 -4.53
C ARG A 420 -2.39 9.27 -3.60
N TYR A 421 -2.92 9.10 -2.40
CA TYR A 421 -2.74 9.99 -1.26
C TYR A 421 -1.96 9.24 -0.17
N SER A 422 -1.04 9.93 0.49
CA SER A 422 -0.22 9.36 1.56
C SER A 422 0.27 10.48 2.46
N ASP A 423 0.02 10.37 3.76
CA ASP A 423 0.62 11.21 4.79
C ASP A 423 1.37 10.39 5.86
N LEU A 424 2.23 11.11 6.59
CA LEU A 424 2.93 10.66 7.78
C LEU A 424 3.07 11.86 8.71
N HIS A 425 2.71 11.67 9.98
CA HIS A 425 2.81 12.67 11.05
C HIS A 425 3.51 12.04 12.26
N PHE A 426 4.79 12.37 12.46
CA PHE A 426 5.57 11.99 13.64
C PHE A 426 5.49 13.10 14.68
N VAL A 427 5.06 12.75 15.89
CA VAL A 427 4.90 13.63 17.05
C VAL A 427 5.95 13.24 18.10
N PRO A 428 6.88 14.13 18.46
CA PRO A 428 7.94 13.86 19.45
C PRO A 428 7.42 13.90 20.88
N ASP A 429 8.28 13.55 21.84
CA ASP A 429 8.20 14.07 23.20
C ASP A 429 9.02 15.36 23.28
N PRO A 430 8.40 16.57 23.35
CA PRO A 430 9.15 17.83 23.26
C PRO A 430 10.20 18.02 24.38
N VAL A 431 10.07 17.28 25.48
CA VAL A 431 11.03 17.31 26.58
C VAL A 431 12.02 16.16 26.45
N GLY A 432 11.55 14.93 26.26
CA GLY A 432 12.37 13.74 26.13
C GLY A 432 13.36 13.84 24.97
N ASP A 433 12.86 14.18 23.78
CA ASP A 433 13.67 14.26 22.56
C ASP A 433 14.67 15.42 22.57
N LEU A 434 14.32 16.55 23.19
CA LEU A 434 15.28 17.64 23.39
C LEU A 434 16.42 17.19 24.31
N PHE A 435 16.12 16.41 25.37
CA PHE A 435 17.13 15.85 26.27
C PHE A 435 17.97 14.73 25.66
N THR A 436 17.44 13.86 24.80
CA THR A 436 18.22 12.76 24.20
C THR A 436 18.91 13.14 22.89
N ASN A 437 18.36 14.07 22.12
CA ASN A 437 18.74 14.30 20.72
C ASN A 437 19.23 15.72 20.40
N ASN A 438 19.20 16.64 21.37
CA ASN A 438 19.38 18.09 21.17
C ASN A 438 18.27 18.80 20.34
N VAL A 439 17.25 18.06 19.91
CA VAL A 439 16.11 18.56 19.12
C VAL A 439 14.89 17.65 19.27
N ALA A 440 13.70 18.24 19.40
CA ALA A 440 12.44 17.52 19.32
C ALA A 440 11.65 18.00 18.09
N SER A 441 11.59 17.16 17.05
CA SER A 441 11.00 17.53 15.76
C SER A 441 9.63 16.91 15.56
N ASP A 442 8.59 17.75 15.51
CA ASP A 442 7.31 17.39 14.91
C ASP A 442 7.47 17.39 13.38
N VAL A 443 7.11 16.30 12.71
CA VAL A 443 7.37 16.09 11.28
C VAL A 443 6.10 15.62 10.57
N PHE A 444 5.50 16.52 9.82
CA PHE A 444 4.43 16.24 8.87
C PHE A 444 4.96 16.16 7.43
N ARG A 445 4.61 15.07 6.74
CA ARG A 445 4.91 14.87 5.32
C ARG A 445 3.65 14.34 4.64
N SER A 446 3.24 14.94 3.53
CA SER A 446 2.10 14.45 2.74
C SER A 446 2.35 14.57 1.24
N THR A 447 1.73 13.67 0.49
CA THR A 447 1.86 13.58 -0.97
C THR A 447 0.53 13.22 -1.62
N PHE A 448 0.22 13.88 -2.74
CA PHE A 448 -0.90 13.56 -3.61
C PHE A 448 -0.42 13.43 -5.05
N LEU A 449 -0.47 12.22 -5.58
CA LEU A 449 0.01 11.86 -6.92
C LEU A 449 -1.15 11.43 -7.82
N ASN A 450 -1.10 11.87 -9.07
CA ASN A 450 -2.01 11.42 -10.13
C ASN A 450 -1.20 11.04 -11.36
N GLY A 451 -1.50 9.89 -11.97
CA GLY A 451 -0.77 9.37 -13.12
C GLY A 451 -1.60 8.55 -14.09
N VAL A 452 -1.06 8.40 -15.29
CA VAL A 452 -1.61 7.57 -16.37
C VAL A 452 -0.49 6.74 -16.96
N SER A 453 -0.72 5.45 -17.15
CA SER A 453 0.20 4.54 -17.85
C SER A 453 -0.52 3.74 -18.93
N GLY A 454 0.17 3.53 -20.06
CA GLY A 454 -0.31 2.72 -21.17
C GLY A 454 0.74 1.69 -21.57
N ASP A 455 0.40 0.40 -21.48
CA ASP A 455 1.20 -0.74 -21.93
C ASP A 455 0.54 -1.38 -23.15
N PHE A 456 1.31 -1.66 -24.21
CA PHE A 456 0.80 -2.23 -25.45
C PHE A 456 1.71 -3.35 -25.98
N SER A 457 1.11 -4.35 -26.62
CA SER A 457 1.81 -5.43 -27.33
C SER A 457 1.16 -5.71 -28.68
N THR A 458 2.01 -5.91 -29.70
CA THR A 458 1.61 -6.30 -31.06
C THR A 458 2.47 -7.46 -31.54
N GLN A 459 1.85 -8.63 -31.78
CA GLN A 459 2.49 -9.75 -32.46
C GLN A 459 2.56 -9.47 -33.97
N VAL A 460 3.71 -8.97 -34.43
CA VAL A 460 3.90 -8.54 -35.83
C VAL A 460 3.96 -9.74 -36.78
N ASN A 461 4.55 -10.83 -36.32
CA ASN A 461 4.58 -12.14 -36.97
C ASN A 461 4.97 -13.21 -35.94
N ALA A 462 5.10 -14.47 -36.36
CA ALA A 462 5.43 -15.59 -35.45
C ALA A 462 6.78 -15.43 -34.70
N ALA A 463 7.72 -14.64 -35.23
CA ALA A 463 9.04 -14.44 -34.65
C ALA A 463 9.18 -13.13 -33.84
N HIS A 464 8.33 -12.11 -34.06
CA HIS A 464 8.49 -10.77 -33.48
C HIS A 464 7.25 -10.32 -32.69
N THR A 465 7.42 -10.04 -31.40
CA THR A 465 6.40 -9.44 -30.53
C THR A 465 6.89 -8.10 -30.00
N VAL A 466 6.46 -7.03 -30.67
CA VAL A 466 6.82 -5.66 -30.33
C VAL A 466 5.96 -5.19 -29.15
N ARG A 467 6.58 -4.54 -28.17
CA ARG A 467 5.90 -3.92 -27.02
C ARG A 467 6.35 -2.48 -26.87
N TYR A 468 5.42 -1.61 -26.52
CA TYR A 468 5.66 -0.19 -26.36
C TYR A 468 4.69 0.37 -25.33
N GLY A 469 5.04 1.50 -24.73
CA GLY A 469 4.21 2.09 -23.71
C GLY A 469 4.78 3.36 -23.13
N PHE A 470 4.02 3.98 -22.22
CA PHE A 470 4.34 5.24 -21.59
C PHE A 470 3.79 5.30 -20.16
N TYR A 471 4.35 6.21 -19.38
CA TYR A 471 3.73 6.71 -18.15
C TYR A 471 3.93 8.22 -18.04
N THR A 472 3.01 8.86 -17.35
CA THR A 472 3.08 10.27 -16.95
C THR A 472 2.45 10.39 -15.57
N GLN A 473 3.12 11.07 -14.64
CA GLN A 473 2.59 11.33 -13.31
C GLN A 473 3.02 12.71 -12.80
N GLY A 474 2.11 13.36 -12.07
CA GLY A 474 2.36 14.59 -11.34
C GLY A 474 2.10 14.37 -9.86
N GLU A 475 3.01 14.84 -9.01
CA GLU A 475 2.91 14.74 -7.56
C GLU A 475 3.01 16.13 -6.91
N GLN A 476 2.06 16.41 -6.03
CA GLN A 476 2.14 17.48 -5.05
C GLN A 476 2.71 16.91 -3.75
N THR A 477 3.86 17.40 -3.31
CA THR A 477 4.50 17.07 -2.04
C THR A 477 4.40 18.26 -1.09
N ARG A 478 4.10 18.01 0.19
CA ARG A 478 4.19 18.96 1.29
C ARG A 478 5.05 18.37 2.41
N ILE A 479 5.93 19.20 2.96
CA ILE A 479 6.75 18.90 4.13
C ILE A 479 6.58 20.08 5.08
N ALA A 480 6.28 19.79 6.35
CA ALA A 480 6.30 20.75 7.42
C ALA A 480 6.98 20.11 8.64
N THR A 481 7.95 20.80 9.22
CA THR A 481 8.68 20.36 10.40
C THR A 481 8.75 21.49 11.40
N VAL A 482 8.40 21.21 12.65
CA VAL A 482 8.50 22.13 13.77
C VAL A 482 9.48 21.55 14.79
N SER A 483 10.70 22.06 14.76
CA SER A 483 11.83 21.58 15.57
C SER A 483 11.96 22.43 16.84
N THR A 484 11.63 21.87 17.99
CA THR A 484 11.92 22.47 19.30
C THR A 484 13.42 22.36 19.58
N VAL A 485 14.08 23.48 19.81
CA VAL A 485 15.52 23.61 20.06
C VAL A 485 15.80 24.61 21.18
N GLN A 486 17.05 24.73 21.58
CA GLN A 486 17.50 25.74 22.55
C GLN A 486 18.73 26.48 22.00
N CYS A 487 19.03 27.67 22.51
CA CYS A 487 20.25 28.39 22.14
C CYS A 487 21.48 27.62 22.65
N ALA A 488 22.47 27.40 21.78
CA ALA A 488 23.71 26.74 22.20
C ALA A 488 24.53 27.63 23.16
N PRO A 489 25.35 27.05 24.05
CA PRO A 489 26.20 27.82 24.97
C PRO A 489 27.11 28.85 24.27
N SER A 490 27.39 29.96 24.95
CA SER A 490 28.06 31.12 24.37
C SER A 490 29.49 30.80 23.89
N GLY A 491 29.70 30.83 22.57
CA GLY A 491 31.00 30.59 21.93
C GLY A 491 30.96 30.51 20.39
N LEU A 492 29.79 30.38 19.78
CA LEU A 492 29.60 30.31 18.34
C LEU A 492 29.62 31.70 17.67
N THR A 493 30.04 31.72 16.39
CA THR A 493 30.40 32.95 15.65
C THR A 493 29.21 33.72 15.06
N SER A 494 28.00 33.17 15.14
CA SER A 494 26.76 33.80 14.68
C SER A 494 25.62 33.47 15.64
N THR A 495 25.10 34.47 16.35
CA THR A 495 23.93 34.32 17.23
C THR A 495 22.64 34.52 16.43
N PRO A 496 21.68 33.57 16.44
CA PRO A 496 20.35 33.77 15.88
C PRO A 496 19.65 35.01 16.42
N ALA A 497 18.72 35.58 15.66
CA ALA A 497 17.86 36.66 16.14
C ALA A 497 17.12 36.26 17.43
N ASN A 498 16.64 35.01 17.50
CA ASN A 498 15.96 34.40 18.64
C ASN A 498 16.86 34.26 19.88
N CYS A 499 18.18 34.22 19.68
CA CYS A 499 19.18 34.11 20.75
C CYS A 499 19.91 35.45 21.03
N ALA A 500 19.57 36.52 20.31
CA ALA A 500 20.29 37.79 20.38
C ALA A 500 19.89 38.59 21.63
N GLY A 501 20.88 39.06 22.38
CA GLY A 501 20.67 39.82 23.62
C GLY A 501 20.54 38.96 24.88
N ILE A 502 20.57 37.63 24.76
CA ILE A 502 20.73 36.72 25.90
C ILE A 502 22.13 36.95 26.51
N PRO A 503 22.26 37.30 27.80
CA PRO A 503 23.56 37.47 28.43
C PRO A 503 24.32 36.14 28.51
N ALA A 504 25.61 36.14 28.17
CA ALA A 504 26.50 35.09 28.62
C ALA A 504 26.65 35.20 30.15
N ASP A 505 25.98 34.33 30.89
CA ASP A 505 26.00 34.35 32.35
C ASP A 505 27.42 33.99 32.87
N PRO A 506 28.09 34.87 33.63
CA PRO A 506 29.40 34.59 34.21
C PRO A 506 29.39 33.48 35.28
N SER A 507 28.23 32.95 35.68
CA SER A 507 28.15 31.72 36.51
C SER A 507 28.23 30.42 35.71
N GLY A 508 28.01 30.47 34.39
CA GLY A 508 28.00 29.31 33.47
C GLY A 508 26.69 28.50 33.46
N LEU A 509 25.83 28.65 34.47
CA LEU A 509 24.74 27.71 34.74
C LEU A 509 23.43 27.91 33.95
N THR A 510 23.29 28.97 33.14
CA THR A 510 22.06 29.17 32.33
C THR A 510 22.33 29.56 30.87
N ALA A 511 22.51 28.57 30.01
CA ALA A 511 22.30 28.72 28.56
C ALA A 511 20.78 28.68 28.23
N THR A 512 20.02 29.65 28.77
CA THR A 512 18.57 29.87 28.57
C THR A 512 17.71 28.61 28.62
N ASP A 513 17.16 28.31 29.79
CA ASP A 513 16.27 27.16 30.09
C ASP A 513 14.86 27.25 29.44
N THR A 514 14.78 27.94 28.30
CA THR A 514 13.57 28.24 27.53
C THR A 514 13.77 27.82 26.07
N PRO A 515 13.40 26.58 25.70
CA PRO A 515 13.38 26.14 24.31
C PRO A 515 12.40 26.95 23.46
N PHE A 516 12.66 26.99 22.16
CA PHE A 516 11.85 27.69 21.14
C PHE A 516 11.79 26.85 19.86
N ASN A 517 10.83 27.15 18.98
CA ASN A 517 10.65 26.35 17.77
C ASN A 517 11.29 26.99 16.54
N ILE A 518 11.75 26.15 15.62
CA ILE A 518 12.14 26.50 14.26
C ILE A 518 11.19 25.77 13.32
N THR A 519 10.58 26.51 12.39
CA THR A 519 9.68 25.95 11.38
C THR A 519 10.40 25.84 10.03
N ASP A 520 10.45 24.64 9.47
CA ASP A 520 10.81 24.39 8.07
C ASP A 520 9.57 23.93 7.30
N MET A 521 9.25 24.58 6.18
CA MET A 521 8.09 24.24 5.35
C MET A 521 8.45 24.28 3.87
N SER A 522 7.94 23.31 3.12
CA SER A 522 8.12 23.23 1.68
C SER A 522 6.90 22.61 1.00
N GLU A 523 6.44 23.24 -0.08
CA GLU A 523 5.45 22.68 -0.98
C GLU A 523 6.03 22.63 -2.40
N LYS A 524 5.87 21.48 -3.06
CA LYS A 524 6.48 21.22 -4.37
C LYS A 524 5.53 20.42 -5.25
N PHE A 525 5.14 21.00 -6.38
CA PHE A 525 4.68 20.22 -7.52
C PHE A 525 5.89 19.72 -8.31
N GLY A 526 5.82 18.49 -8.80
CA GLY A 526 6.76 17.94 -9.76
C GLY A 526 6.14 16.88 -10.65
N MET A 527 6.81 16.57 -11.75
CA MET A 527 6.32 15.64 -12.76
C MET A 527 7.38 14.60 -13.13
N GLN A 528 6.94 13.41 -13.53
CA GLN A 528 7.77 12.38 -14.13
C GLN A 528 7.10 11.86 -15.41
N LEU A 529 7.89 11.66 -16.45
CA LEU A 529 7.47 11.21 -17.78
C LEU A 529 8.40 10.10 -18.25
N GLY A 530 7.86 9.13 -18.97
CA GLY A 530 8.71 8.25 -19.76
C GLY A 530 7.97 7.35 -20.72
N ALA A 531 8.73 6.81 -21.66
CA ALA A 531 8.23 5.95 -22.73
C ALA A 531 9.25 4.86 -23.07
N TYR A 532 8.76 3.72 -23.56
CA TYR A 532 9.61 2.59 -23.97
C TYR A 532 9.14 1.97 -25.27
N ALA A 533 10.08 1.35 -25.98
CA ALA A 533 9.82 0.44 -27.08
C ALA A 533 10.82 -0.73 -27.02
N GLN A 534 10.34 -1.95 -27.22
CA GLN A 534 11.13 -3.17 -27.24
C GLN A 534 10.54 -4.19 -28.21
N ASP A 535 11.35 -5.16 -28.63
CA ASP A 535 10.93 -6.30 -29.44
C ASP A 535 11.46 -7.60 -28.83
N GLU A 536 10.58 -8.60 -28.77
CA GLU A 536 10.92 -9.98 -28.41
C GLU A 536 11.04 -10.78 -29.72
N TRP A 537 12.28 -11.00 -30.14
CA TRP A 537 12.61 -11.71 -31.37
C TRP A 537 13.03 -13.16 -31.08
N LYS A 538 12.18 -14.09 -31.49
CA LYS A 538 12.45 -15.54 -31.52
C LYS A 538 13.35 -15.84 -32.72
N LEU A 539 14.66 -15.81 -32.47
CA LEU A 539 15.70 -16.16 -33.44
C LEU A 539 15.61 -17.63 -33.88
N THR A 540 15.22 -18.51 -32.96
CA THR A 540 14.82 -19.91 -33.20
C THR A 540 13.79 -20.34 -32.15
N ASP A 541 13.18 -21.52 -32.31
CA ASP A 541 12.32 -22.13 -31.29
C ASP A 541 12.98 -22.34 -29.91
N LYS A 542 14.32 -22.19 -29.84
CA LYS A 542 15.12 -22.33 -28.61
C LYS A 542 15.85 -21.05 -28.19
N LEU A 543 15.77 -19.96 -28.95
CA LEU A 543 16.59 -18.77 -28.73
C LEU A 543 15.77 -17.50 -28.95
N ILE A 544 15.64 -16.70 -27.90
CA ILE A 544 14.89 -15.45 -27.89
C ILE A 544 15.81 -14.30 -27.51
N LEU A 545 15.88 -13.27 -28.35
CA LEU A 545 16.51 -11.99 -28.07
C LEU A 545 15.42 -10.97 -27.76
N ASN A 546 15.35 -10.50 -26.53
CA ASN A 546 14.49 -9.39 -26.12
C ASN A 546 15.36 -8.13 -25.96
N TYR A 547 15.09 -7.10 -26.75
CA TYR A 547 15.90 -5.87 -26.81
C TYR A 547 15.01 -4.63 -26.89
N GLY A 548 15.46 -3.51 -26.34
CA GLY A 548 14.66 -2.29 -26.33
C GLY A 548 15.38 -1.06 -25.79
N VAL A 549 14.65 0.04 -25.82
CA VAL A 549 15.09 1.35 -25.32
C VAL A 549 13.96 2.00 -24.54
N ARG A 550 14.35 2.68 -23.46
CA ARG A 550 13.47 3.47 -22.60
C ARG A 550 14.01 4.90 -22.52
N PHE A 551 13.13 5.89 -22.41
CA PHE A 551 13.47 7.25 -22.02
C PHE A 551 12.65 7.64 -20.79
N ASP A 552 13.30 8.21 -19.79
CA ASP A 552 12.68 8.76 -18.58
C ASP A 552 13.17 10.20 -18.38
N GLN A 553 12.28 11.09 -17.93
CA GLN A 553 12.52 12.51 -17.64
C GLN A 553 11.76 12.89 -16.36
N ILE A 554 12.41 13.64 -15.47
CA ILE A 554 11.80 14.19 -14.26
C ILE A 554 11.90 15.71 -14.22
N PHE A 555 10.91 16.36 -13.62
CA PHE A 555 10.85 17.79 -13.33
C PHE A 555 10.46 17.95 -11.86
N GLN A 556 11.42 17.75 -10.97
CA GLN A 556 11.18 17.66 -9.51
C GLN A 556 12.07 18.69 -8.80
N TYR A 557 12.77 18.34 -7.72
CA TYR A 557 13.79 19.22 -7.13
C TYR A 557 15.01 19.39 -8.05
N VAL A 558 15.23 18.44 -8.96
CA VAL A 558 16.15 18.53 -10.11
C VAL A 558 15.39 18.30 -11.43
N ASP A 559 15.98 18.74 -12.54
CA ASP A 559 15.56 18.44 -13.92
C ASP A 559 16.59 17.47 -14.50
N ALA A 560 16.16 16.24 -14.83
CA ALA A 560 17.06 15.17 -15.23
C ALA A 560 16.36 14.15 -16.13
N ASN A 561 17.11 13.56 -17.06
CA ASN A 561 16.63 12.49 -17.93
C ASN A 561 17.72 11.46 -18.25
N GLN A 562 17.32 10.33 -18.83
CA GLN A 562 18.24 9.37 -19.44
C GLN A 562 17.58 8.57 -20.57
N LEU A 563 18.35 8.30 -21.63
CA LEU A 563 18.07 7.24 -22.59
C LEU A 563 18.73 5.92 -22.13
N SER A 564 17.90 4.91 -21.88
CA SER A 564 18.23 3.68 -21.18
C SER A 564 18.04 2.45 -22.10
N PRO A 565 19.08 2.05 -22.87
CA PRO A 565 19.03 0.86 -23.72
C PRO A 565 19.20 -0.44 -22.91
N ARG A 566 18.56 -1.52 -23.36
CA ARG A 566 18.56 -2.84 -22.69
C ARG A 566 18.53 -3.98 -23.71
N ALA A 567 19.19 -5.09 -23.42
CA ALA A 567 19.17 -6.29 -24.24
C ALA A 567 19.37 -7.55 -23.39
N SER A 568 18.64 -8.62 -23.72
CA SER A 568 18.63 -9.88 -22.98
C SER A 568 18.42 -11.05 -23.93
N LEU A 569 19.20 -12.12 -23.75
CA LEU A 569 19.13 -13.35 -24.50
C LEU A 569 18.63 -14.47 -23.58
N THR A 570 17.66 -15.24 -24.04
CA THR A 570 17.18 -16.46 -23.37
C THR A 570 17.34 -17.65 -24.31
N PHE A 571 17.98 -18.70 -23.82
CA PHE A 571 18.33 -19.90 -24.59
C PHE A 571 17.84 -21.17 -23.86
N THR A 572 17.03 -21.98 -24.53
CA THR A 572 16.49 -23.24 -24.00
C THR A 572 17.09 -24.43 -24.76
N PRO A 573 18.35 -24.84 -24.47
CA PRO A 573 19.02 -25.94 -25.18
C PRO A 573 18.26 -27.27 -25.06
N TRP A 574 17.64 -27.51 -23.91
CA TRP A 574 16.80 -28.66 -23.58
C TRP A 574 15.45 -28.18 -23.03
N SER A 575 14.42 -29.03 -23.02
CA SER A 575 13.09 -28.67 -22.51
C SER A 575 13.07 -28.40 -21.00
N GLU A 576 14.10 -28.89 -20.31
CA GLU A 576 14.28 -28.85 -18.86
C GLU A 576 15.18 -27.68 -18.44
N THR A 577 15.84 -26.99 -19.38
CA THR A 577 16.94 -26.05 -19.08
C THR A 577 16.71 -24.72 -19.78
N THR A 578 16.61 -23.65 -19.00
CA THR A 578 16.60 -22.27 -19.50
C THR A 578 17.87 -21.56 -19.03
N LEU A 579 18.60 -20.96 -19.96
CA LEU A 579 19.75 -20.08 -19.73
C LEU A 579 19.35 -18.66 -20.07
N HIS A 580 19.78 -17.67 -19.30
CA HIS A 580 19.61 -16.26 -19.63
C HIS A 580 20.90 -15.45 -19.38
N ILE A 581 21.07 -14.39 -20.16
CA ILE A 581 22.08 -13.36 -19.97
C ILE A 581 21.53 -12.03 -20.47
N GLY A 582 21.78 -10.94 -19.77
CA GLY A 582 21.31 -9.63 -20.19
C GLY A 582 22.07 -8.47 -19.58
N TYR A 583 21.81 -7.31 -20.16
CA TYR A 583 22.33 -6.01 -19.78
C TYR A 583 21.20 -4.99 -19.82
N MET A 584 21.14 -4.13 -18.81
CA MET A 584 20.30 -2.95 -18.82
C MET A 584 21.02 -1.72 -18.29
N ARG A 585 20.72 -0.57 -18.88
CA ARG A 585 20.93 0.73 -18.25
C ARG A 585 19.70 1.11 -17.44
N THR A 586 19.88 1.63 -16.23
CA THR A 586 18.82 2.06 -15.31
C THR A 586 18.92 3.54 -14.97
N PHE A 587 17.78 4.11 -14.54
CA PHE A 587 17.62 5.49 -14.11
C PHE A 587 16.60 5.48 -12.97
N THR A 588 17.07 5.70 -11.74
CA THR A 588 16.26 5.66 -10.52
C THR A 588 16.17 7.09 -9.96
N PRO A 589 15.03 7.80 -10.05
CA PRO A 589 14.88 9.07 -9.36
C PRO A 589 14.60 8.85 -7.86
N PRO A 590 15.00 9.78 -6.97
CA PRO A 590 14.57 9.76 -5.59
C PRO A 590 13.05 9.99 -5.49
N PRO A 591 12.36 9.43 -4.47
CA PRO A 591 10.99 9.82 -4.16
C PRO A 591 10.91 11.33 -3.89
N GLN A 592 9.88 12.01 -4.39
CA GLN A 592 9.84 13.48 -4.32
C GLN A 592 9.81 14.00 -2.87
N VAL A 593 9.18 13.25 -1.95
CA VAL A 593 9.14 13.55 -0.52
C VAL A 593 10.48 13.36 0.20
N LEU A 594 11.41 12.57 -0.35
CA LEU A 594 12.76 12.36 0.19
C LEU A 594 13.83 13.20 -0.54
N GLY A 595 13.57 13.56 -1.80
CA GLY A 595 14.48 14.30 -2.69
C GLY A 595 14.67 15.79 -2.39
N ARG A 596 14.47 16.23 -1.14
CA ARG A 596 14.75 17.60 -0.67
C ARG A 596 15.84 17.59 0.39
N ALA A 597 16.92 18.33 0.16
CA ALA A 597 17.92 18.62 1.19
C ALA A 597 17.34 19.56 2.28
N PRO A 598 17.40 19.21 3.57
CA PRO A 598 17.03 20.12 4.65
C PRO A 598 17.96 21.35 4.71
N PRO A 599 17.43 22.57 4.93
CA PRO A 599 18.22 23.80 4.95
C PRO A 599 18.88 24.01 6.33
N THR A 600 19.98 23.30 6.61
CA THR A 600 20.56 23.24 7.97
C THR A 600 21.05 24.58 8.55
N GLN A 601 21.14 25.63 7.73
CA GLN A 601 21.42 27.00 8.16
C GLN A 601 20.39 27.54 9.17
N ILE A 602 19.16 27.03 9.17
CA ILE A 602 18.13 27.47 10.13
C ILE A 602 18.48 27.11 11.58
N TYR A 603 19.33 26.09 11.80
CA TYR A 603 19.74 25.59 13.11
C TYR A 603 21.06 26.19 13.63
N ASP A 604 21.69 27.11 12.89
CA ASP A 604 22.93 27.79 13.31
C ASP A 604 22.78 28.40 14.71
N GLY A 605 23.78 28.26 15.58
CA GLY A 605 23.73 28.78 16.95
C GLY A 605 22.75 28.09 17.91
N THR A 606 22.10 27.00 17.51
CA THR A 606 21.16 26.23 18.36
C THR A 606 21.73 24.86 18.76
N THR A 607 21.05 24.16 19.67
CA THR A 607 21.36 22.78 20.05
C THR A 607 21.33 21.81 18.86
N ALA A 608 20.55 22.09 17.82
CA ALA A 608 20.47 21.31 16.58
C ALA A 608 21.51 21.69 15.50
N GLN A 609 22.50 22.54 15.81
CA GLN A 609 23.49 22.98 14.83
C GLN A 609 24.39 21.83 14.37
N ALA A 610 24.60 21.72 13.05
CA ALA A 610 25.56 20.79 12.47
C ALA A 610 27.01 21.02 12.97
N PRO A 611 27.86 19.97 13.07
CA PRO A 611 29.21 20.10 13.62
C PRO A 611 30.07 21.18 12.95
N ILE A 612 30.84 21.92 13.77
CA ILE A 612 31.83 22.89 13.27
C ILE A 612 33.06 22.14 12.76
N LEU A 613 33.44 22.39 11.50
CA LEU A 613 34.52 21.66 10.84
C LEU A 613 35.92 22.16 11.23
N THR A 614 36.82 21.23 11.52
CA THR A 614 38.25 21.51 11.69
C THR A 614 38.91 21.89 10.35
N PRO A 615 40.11 22.49 10.36
CA PRO A 615 40.86 22.76 9.13
C PRO A 615 41.12 21.52 8.28
N ASP A 616 41.41 20.37 8.90
CA ASP A 616 41.72 19.13 8.20
C ASP A 616 40.45 18.47 7.62
N GLN A 617 39.34 18.45 8.37
CA GLN A 617 38.04 18.01 7.87
C GLN A 617 37.56 18.87 6.69
N ALA A 618 37.65 20.20 6.80
CA ALA A 618 37.25 21.11 5.73
C ALA A 618 38.20 21.09 4.52
N ALA A 619 39.45 20.64 4.68
CA ALA A 619 40.37 20.40 3.57
C ALA A 619 40.11 19.06 2.86
N ALA A 620 39.58 18.06 3.58
CA ALA A 620 39.21 16.76 3.03
C ALA A 620 37.84 16.80 2.32
N ILE A 621 36.80 17.36 2.95
CA ILE A 621 35.42 17.31 2.46
C ILE A 621 35.17 18.41 1.40
N PRO A 622 34.81 18.07 0.15
CA PRO A 622 34.60 19.06 -0.91
C PRO A 622 33.54 20.12 -0.58
N GLY A 623 33.84 21.38 -0.94
CA GLY A 623 32.90 22.50 -0.83
C GLY A 623 32.70 23.09 0.58
N GLN A 624 33.39 22.57 1.59
CA GLN A 624 33.28 23.01 2.98
C GLN A 624 34.26 24.15 3.34
N VAL A 625 34.09 24.74 4.53
CA VAL A 625 34.93 25.84 5.05
C VAL A 625 35.27 25.58 6.52
N ALA A 626 36.56 25.72 6.87
CA ALA A 626 37.05 25.52 8.23
C ALA A 626 36.46 26.56 9.20
N GLY A 627 36.08 26.12 10.41
CA GLY A 627 35.46 26.99 11.42
C GLY A 627 34.03 27.43 11.08
N GLN A 628 33.33 26.69 10.21
CA GLN A 628 31.91 26.86 9.92
C GLN A 628 31.15 25.55 10.19
N PRO A 629 29.82 25.59 10.41
CA PRO A 629 29.00 24.38 10.46
C PRO A 629 29.03 23.63 9.13
N LEU A 630 29.08 22.29 9.19
CA LEU A 630 28.95 21.40 8.04
C LEU A 630 27.69 21.73 7.22
N ARG A 631 27.84 21.87 5.90
CA ARG A 631 26.73 22.20 4.98
C ARG A 631 26.46 21.10 3.97
N ASN A 632 25.18 20.92 3.64
CA ASN A 632 24.78 20.14 2.48
C ASN A 632 25.26 20.85 1.20
N VAL A 633 25.96 20.10 0.34
CA VAL A 633 26.46 20.55 -0.97
C VAL A 633 26.05 19.53 -2.03
N GLY A 634 25.79 20.00 -3.25
CA GLY A 634 25.15 19.20 -4.30
C GLY A 634 23.62 19.16 -4.16
N ALA A 635 22.96 18.57 -5.15
CA ALA A 635 21.54 18.23 -5.12
C ALA A 635 21.39 16.70 -5.05
N ILE A 636 20.22 16.22 -4.64
CA ILE A 636 19.93 14.78 -4.68
C ILE A 636 19.62 14.39 -6.14
N GLU A 637 20.54 13.66 -6.77
CA GLU A 637 20.50 13.29 -8.18
C GLU A 637 19.84 11.91 -8.38
N PRO A 638 19.22 11.63 -9.54
CA PRO A 638 18.82 10.29 -9.90
C PRO A 638 20.03 9.38 -10.10
N GLU A 639 19.99 8.20 -9.51
CA GLU A 639 20.97 7.15 -9.75
C GLU A 639 20.95 6.74 -11.23
N ARG A 640 22.14 6.55 -11.80
CA ARG A 640 22.35 6.08 -13.17
C ARG A 640 23.30 4.89 -13.15
N ALA A 641 22.80 3.70 -13.44
CA ALA A 641 23.59 2.46 -13.34
C ALA A 641 23.60 1.60 -14.60
N HIS A 642 24.62 0.74 -14.68
CA HIS A 642 24.77 -0.34 -15.66
C HIS A 642 24.65 -1.67 -14.92
N VAL A 643 23.62 -2.45 -15.23
CA VAL A 643 23.35 -3.76 -14.62
C VAL A 643 23.58 -4.88 -15.65
N PHE A 644 24.31 -5.90 -15.24
CA PHE A 644 24.54 -7.15 -15.95
C PHE A 644 23.98 -8.30 -15.10
N ASP A 645 23.26 -9.24 -15.71
CA ASP A 645 22.70 -10.41 -15.04
C ASP A 645 22.85 -11.64 -15.95
N ALA A 646 23.18 -12.79 -15.38
CA ALA A 646 23.21 -14.07 -16.09
C ALA A 646 22.79 -15.20 -15.16
N GLY A 647 22.07 -16.19 -15.66
CA GLY A 647 21.61 -17.29 -14.84
C GLY A 647 21.07 -18.49 -15.63
N PHE A 648 20.62 -19.48 -14.88
CA PHE A 648 19.93 -20.64 -15.42
C PHE A 648 18.89 -21.20 -14.45
N VAL A 649 17.91 -21.88 -15.02
CA VAL A 649 16.96 -22.74 -14.31
C VAL A 649 16.98 -24.12 -14.97
N GLN A 650 17.12 -25.15 -14.14
CA GLN A 650 17.19 -26.56 -14.51
C GLN A 650 16.11 -27.34 -13.77
N GLN A 651 15.21 -27.96 -14.53
CA GLN A 651 14.36 -29.02 -14.02
C GLN A 651 15.19 -30.31 -13.88
N LEU A 652 15.32 -30.82 -12.66
CA LEU A 652 16.11 -32.02 -12.33
C LEU A 652 15.27 -33.30 -12.26
N LEU A 653 13.96 -33.18 -12.01
CA LEU A 653 12.98 -34.27 -12.12
C LEU A 653 11.82 -33.85 -13.04
N PRO A 654 11.34 -34.71 -13.95
CA PRO A 654 10.33 -34.35 -14.94
C PRO A 654 9.07 -33.72 -14.32
N GLN A 655 8.63 -32.60 -14.89
CA GLN A 655 7.27 -32.09 -14.63
C GLN A 655 6.24 -33.13 -15.10
N CYS A 656 5.05 -33.15 -14.50
CA CYS A 656 3.95 -33.97 -14.98
C CYS A 656 3.69 -33.71 -16.48
N PRO A 657 3.30 -34.73 -17.28
CA PRO A 657 2.79 -34.49 -18.62
C PRO A 657 1.65 -33.47 -18.56
N LYS A 658 1.85 -32.31 -19.19
CA LYS A 658 0.80 -31.30 -19.31
C LYS A 658 -0.35 -31.91 -20.13
N PRO A 659 -1.63 -31.73 -19.74
CA PRO A 659 -2.74 -32.03 -20.62
C PRO A 659 -2.55 -31.36 -21.98
N SER A 660 -3.08 -31.97 -23.05
CA SER A 660 -3.08 -31.40 -24.41
C SER A 660 -3.84 -30.07 -24.52
N ASP A 661 -4.61 -29.75 -23.49
CA ASP A 661 -5.60 -28.69 -23.45
C ASP A 661 -5.05 -27.63 -22.47
N GLY A 662 -4.56 -26.50 -23.00
CA GLY A 662 -3.61 -25.61 -22.33
C GLY A 662 -4.08 -24.79 -21.11
N MET A 663 -5.07 -25.24 -20.34
CA MET A 663 -5.43 -24.63 -19.06
C MET A 663 -4.52 -25.14 -17.93
N PRO A 664 -3.85 -24.26 -17.15
CA PRO A 664 -3.19 -24.66 -15.91
C PRO A 664 -4.23 -24.96 -14.83
N THR A 665 -4.53 -26.23 -14.58
CA THR A 665 -5.43 -26.63 -13.48
C THR A 665 -4.73 -26.42 -12.13
N LYS A 666 -5.42 -25.81 -11.15
CA LYS A 666 -4.90 -25.58 -9.78
C LYS A 666 -4.59 -26.86 -8.98
N ALA A 667 -4.81 -28.04 -9.55
CA ALA A 667 -4.37 -29.34 -9.04
C ALA A 667 -3.93 -30.26 -10.19
N PRO A 668 -3.02 -31.22 -9.96
CA PRO A 668 -2.78 -32.33 -10.88
C PRO A 668 -4.05 -33.19 -11.07
N PRO A 669 -4.18 -33.92 -12.19
CA PRO A 669 -5.22 -34.93 -12.35
C PRO A 669 -5.17 -35.97 -11.21
N PRO A 670 -6.32 -36.42 -10.66
CA PRO A 670 -6.35 -37.42 -9.61
C PRO A 670 -5.55 -38.69 -9.97
N GLY A 671 -4.52 -38.99 -9.17
CA GLY A 671 -3.68 -40.18 -9.33
C GLY A 671 -2.26 -39.97 -9.89
N ILE A 672 -1.88 -38.75 -10.34
CA ILE A 672 -0.52 -38.50 -10.86
C ILE A 672 0.29 -37.60 -9.90
N ASN A 673 0.98 -38.23 -8.94
CA ASN A 673 1.97 -37.60 -8.07
C ASN A 673 3.39 -37.76 -8.64
N CYS A 674 3.73 -37.08 -9.74
CA CYS A 674 5.14 -37.00 -10.16
C CYS A 674 5.89 -36.00 -9.27
N PRO A 675 7.06 -36.36 -8.71
CA PRO A 675 7.89 -35.41 -7.98
C PRO A 675 8.59 -34.45 -8.95
N SER A 676 8.49 -33.14 -8.70
CA SER A 676 9.22 -32.11 -9.44
C SER A 676 10.33 -31.53 -8.58
N LEU A 677 11.54 -31.44 -9.14
CA LEU A 677 12.68 -30.73 -8.57
C LEU A 677 13.17 -29.69 -9.58
N GLU A 678 13.22 -28.43 -9.18
CA GLU A 678 13.79 -27.30 -9.91
C GLU A 678 14.99 -26.78 -9.13
N PHE A 679 16.10 -26.54 -9.82
CA PHE A 679 17.29 -25.85 -9.31
C PHE A 679 17.56 -24.65 -10.21
N GLY A 680 18.01 -23.53 -9.65
CA GLY A 680 18.40 -22.37 -10.44
C GLY A 680 19.47 -21.54 -9.76
N VAL A 681 20.29 -20.88 -10.57
CA VAL A 681 21.38 -20.00 -10.13
C VAL A 681 21.36 -18.74 -10.99
N SER A 682 21.56 -17.58 -10.40
CA SER A 682 21.77 -16.31 -11.11
C SER A 682 22.94 -15.56 -10.49
N VAL A 683 23.67 -14.79 -11.29
CA VAL A 683 24.74 -13.90 -10.88
C VAL A 683 24.53 -12.51 -11.48
N TYR A 684 24.90 -11.47 -10.74
CA TYR A 684 24.68 -10.09 -11.14
C TYR A 684 25.88 -9.20 -10.81
N TYR A 685 26.03 -8.14 -11.60
CA TYR A 685 27.03 -7.09 -11.41
C TYR A 685 26.43 -5.74 -11.82
N LYS A 686 26.53 -4.74 -10.95
CA LYS A 686 25.97 -3.40 -11.13
C LYS A 686 27.04 -2.36 -10.81
N ILE A 687 27.21 -1.38 -11.70
CA ILE A 687 28.02 -0.18 -11.47
C ILE A 687 27.06 1.02 -11.46
N SER A 688 27.03 1.76 -10.37
CA SER A 688 26.20 2.95 -10.19
C SER A 688 27.03 4.23 -10.16
N ARG A 689 26.50 5.28 -10.77
CA ARG A 689 26.87 6.68 -10.50
C ARG A 689 25.69 7.35 -9.80
N ASP A 690 26.01 8.23 -8.85
CA ASP A 690 25.01 8.93 -8.03
C ASP A 690 24.10 7.93 -7.27
N LEU A 691 24.66 6.85 -6.69
CA LEU A 691 23.89 5.80 -5.98
C LEU A 691 23.00 6.45 -4.93
N LEU A 692 21.69 6.22 -5.04
CA LEU A 692 20.70 6.64 -4.05
C LEU A 692 20.68 5.69 -2.87
N ASP A 693 20.64 6.28 -1.68
CA ASP A 693 20.51 5.64 -0.38
C ASP A 693 19.76 6.63 0.54
N ASP A 694 19.04 6.14 1.55
CA ASP A 694 18.14 6.94 2.39
C ASP A 694 18.57 6.85 3.87
N GLY A 695 18.76 8.00 4.54
CA GLY A 695 19.23 8.07 5.94
C GLY A 695 18.27 8.80 6.88
N GLN A 696 18.20 8.38 8.13
CA GLN A 696 17.38 9.01 9.16
C GLN A 696 17.97 10.37 9.60
N PHE A 697 17.13 11.38 9.87
CA PHE A 697 17.58 12.68 10.39
C PHE A 697 16.87 13.02 11.71
N GLY A 698 17.62 13.01 12.82
CA GLY A 698 17.06 13.02 14.17
C GLY A 698 16.42 11.67 14.53
N GLN A 699 15.64 11.62 15.62
CA GLN A 699 14.90 10.41 16.02
C GLN A 699 13.52 10.27 15.35
N ALA A 700 13.10 11.23 14.52
CA ALA A 700 11.90 11.05 13.71
C ALA A 700 12.07 9.83 12.80
N TYR A 701 11.08 8.94 12.74
CA TYR A 701 11.10 7.72 11.91
C TYR A 701 10.84 8.05 10.42
N THR A 702 11.50 9.10 9.92
CA THR A 702 11.35 9.65 8.57
C THR A 702 12.72 9.79 7.91
N LEU A 703 12.95 9.03 6.84
CA LEU A 703 14.22 9.06 6.09
C LEU A 703 14.39 10.35 5.26
N THR A 704 15.59 10.57 4.74
CA THR A 704 15.91 11.61 3.76
C THR A 704 16.95 11.06 2.78
N ALA A 705 16.73 11.25 1.48
CA ALA A 705 17.59 10.70 0.44
C ALA A 705 18.95 11.41 0.38
N PHE A 706 19.99 10.68 0.02
CA PHE A 706 21.32 11.21 -0.31
C PHE A 706 21.95 10.42 -1.46
N ASN A 707 23.16 10.81 -1.89
CA ASN A 707 23.91 10.10 -2.92
C ASN A 707 25.35 9.81 -2.52
N TYR A 708 25.82 8.60 -2.84
CA TYR A 708 27.23 8.33 -3.07
C TYR A 708 27.60 8.61 -4.54
N ALA A 709 28.81 9.12 -4.81
CA ALA A 709 29.23 9.45 -6.16
C ALA A 709 29.31 8.22 -7.08
N GLN A 710 29.81 7.11 -6.52
CA GLN A 710 30.05 5.85 -7.22
C GLN A 710 29.75 4.68 -6.28
N ALA A 711 29.21 3.59 -6.84
CA ALA A 711 29.05 2.33 -6.14
C ALA A 711 29.18 1.12 -7.08
N GLU A 712 29.58 -0.01 -6.52
CA GLU A 712 29.57 -1.32 -7.16
C GLU A 712 28.76 -2.30 -6.32
N ASN A 713 27.92 -3.11 -6.96
CA ASN A 713 27.09 -4.11 -6.29
C ASN A 713 27.09 -5.40 -7.10
N TYR A 714 27.44 -6.53 -6.48
CA TYR A 714 27.58 -7.81 -7.17
C TYR A 714 27.28 -8.99 -6.27
N GLY A 715 26.82 -10.10 -6.87
CA GLY A 715 26.42 -11.27 -6.10
C GLY A 715 25.98 -12.46 -6.93
N GLY A 716 25.53 -13.49 -6.22
CA GLY A 716 25.00 -14.73 -6.77
C GLY A 716 23.88 -15.30 -5.90
N GLU A 717 22.79 -15.68 -6.54
CA GLU A 717 21.58 -16.26 -5.93
C GLU A 717 21.45 -17.73 -6.38
N ALA A 718 20.96 -18.59 -5.49
CA ALA A 718 20.60 -19.96 -5.79
C ALA A 718 19.23 -20.31 -5.19
N LYS A 719 18.43 -21.08 -5.93
CA LYS A 719 17.14 -21.64 -5.49
C LYS A 719 17.07 -23.15 -5.71
N LEU A 720 16.36 -23.83 -4.82
CA LEU A 720 15.96 -25.23 -4.95
C LEU A 720 14.48 -25.35 -4.57
N ARG A 721 13.64 -25.84 -5.49
CA ARG A 721 12.19 -25.99 -5.30
C ARG A 721 11.78 -27.44 -5.55
N PHE A 722 11.27 -28.10 -4.52
CA PHE A 722 10.80 -29.49 -4.57
C PHE A 722 9.31 -29.58 -4.25
N ARG A 723 8.56 -30.36 -5.04
CA ARG A 723 7.14 -30.67 -4.80
C ARG A 723 6.91 -32.16 -5.06
N SER A 724 6.20 -32.85 -4.18
CA SER A 724 5.81 -34.26 -4.35
C SER A 724 4.49 -34.54 -3.64
N GLY A 725 3.40 -34.63 -4.41
CA GLY A 725 2.04 -34.74 -3.87
C GLY A 725 1.71 -33.59 -2.91
N ASN A 726 1.58 -33.90 -1.63
CA ASN A 726 1.30 -32.90 -0.59
C ASN A 726 2.54 -32.35 0.12
N PHE A 727 3.74 -32.85 -0.16
CA PHE A 727 4.97 -32.32 0.37
C PHE A 727 5.52 -31.21 -0.52
N SER A 728 5.91 -30.10 0.09
CA SER A 728 6.59 -28.98 -0.56
C SER A 728 7.79 -28.54 0.26
N ALA A 729 8.94 -28.41 -0.38
CA ALA A 729 10.14 -27.81 0.21
C ALA A 729 10.76 -26.79 -0.75
N ASP A 730 11.21 -25.67 -0.20
CA ASP A 730 11.95 -24.62 -0.90
C ASP A 730 13.19 -24.26 -0.07
N ALA A 731 14.32 -24.03 -0.74
CA ALA A 731 15.54 -23.56 -0.11
C ALA A 731 16.26 -22.57 -1.04
N ASN A 732 16.65 -21.44 -0.48
CA ASN A 732 17.26 -20.31 -1.15
C ASN A 732 18.57 -19.95 -0.45
N PHE A 733 19.56 -19.51 -1.21
CA PHE A 733 20.81 -18.96 -0.70
C PHE A 733 21.24 -17.79 -1.59
N ALA A 734 21.81 -16.74 -1.02
CA ALA A 734 22.48 -15.71 -1.78
C ALA A 734 23.77 -15.23 -1.10
N TYR A 735 24.69 -14.79 -1.94
CA TYR A 735 25.88 -14.02 -1.60
C TYR A 735 25.80 -12.69 -2.33
N GLY A 736 26.06 -11.58 -1.65
CA GLY A 736 26.06 -10.25 -2.24
C GLY A 736 27.05 -9.34 -1.53
N LEU A 737 27.58 -8.35 -2.25
CA LEU A 737 28.36 -7.24 -1.71
C LEU A 737 28.02 -5.97 -2.47
N GLN A 738 27.69 -4.90 -1.74
CA GLN A 738 27.65 -3.53 -2.24
C GLN A 738 28.70 -2.67 -1.52
N HIS A 739 29.48 -1.93 -2.32
CA HIS A 739 30.46 -0.95 -1.88
C HIS A 739 30.17 0.41 -2.51
N ALA A 740 30.39 1.50 -1.77
CA ALA A 740 30.19 2.87 -2.22
C ALA A 740 31.29 3.83 -1.73
N THR A 741 31.44 4.99 -2.38
CA THR A 741 32.43 6.02 -2.03
C THR A 741 31.95 7.44 -2.36
N GLN A 742 32.49 8.44 -1.64
CA GLN A 742 32.18 9.88 -1.72
C GLN A 742 30.70 10.26 -1.55
N VAL A 743 30.30 10.74 -0.36
CA VAL A 743 28.97 11.34 -0.15
C VAL A 743 28.87 12.71 -0.83
N VAL A 744 28.02 12.83 -1.86
CA VAL A 744 27.93 14.01 -2.75
C VAL A 744 26.62 14.80 -2.65
N SER A 745 25.68 14.37 -1.80
CA SER A 745 24.54 15.18 -1.35
C SER A 745 24.22 14.87 0.12
N ASN A 746 23.47 15.76 0.80
CA ASN A 746 23.00 15.58 2.18
C ASN A 746 24.06 15.15 3.23
N GLN A 747 25.25 15.74 3.13
CA GLN A 747 26.40 15.46 4.02
C GLN A 747 26.09 15.64 5.52
N THR A 748 25.10 16.44 5.90
CA THR A 748 24.71 16.63 7.32
C THR A 748 24.00 15.43 7.96
N LEU A 749 23.77 14.33 7.23
CA LEU A 749 23.41 13.02 7.78
C LEU A 749 24.60 12.27 8.42
N PHE A 750 25.83 12.78 8.28
CA PHE A 750 27.08 12.07 8.59
C PHE A 750 27.96 12.86 9.57
N SER A 751 28.87 12.16 10.27
CA SER A 751 29.94 12.85 10.99
C SER A 751 30.99 13.43 10.02
N PRO A 752 31.67 14.54 10.36
CA PRO A 752 32.76 15.07 9.57
C PRO A 752 33.91 14.08 9.30
N ASP A 753 34.20 13.19 10.25
CA ASP A 753 35.30 12.25 10.14
C ASP A 753 34.95 11.08 9.22
N ASP A 754 33.70 10.60 9.25
CA ASP A 754 33.18 9.64 8.27
C ASP A 754 33.21 10.23 6.86
N LEU A 755 32.72 11.47 6.69
CA LEU A 755 32.75 12.16 5.39
C LEU A 755 34.16 12.30 4.83
N ALA A 756 35.14 12.63 5.67
CA ALA A 756 36.54 12.74 5.28
C ALA A 756 37.15 11.37 4.91
N TYR A 757 36.86 10.32 5.68
CA TYR A 757 37.28 8.95 5.39
C TYR A 757 36.74 8.47 4.02
N ILE A 758 35.44 8.63 3.80
CA ILE A 758 34.69 8.20 2.61
C ILE A 758 35.11 8.95 1.33
N GLN A 759 35.86 10.06 1.40
CA GLN A 759 36.42 10.70 0.20
C GLN A 759 37.47 9.85 -0.50
N THR A 760 38.18 8.99 0.25
CA THR A 760 39.36 8.25 -0.19
C THR A 760 39.26 6.73 -0.05
N HIS A 761 38.24 6.25 0.67
CA HIS A 761 37.97 4.84 0.88
C HIS A 761 36.64 4.43 0.24
N TRP A 762 36.55 3.16 -0.12
CA TRP A 762 35.28 2.49 -0.39
C TRP A 762 34.81 1.85 0.92
N ILE A 763 33.54 2.03 1.24
CA ILE A 763 32.88 1.42 2.40
C ILE A 763 31.75 0.51 1.93
N HIS A 764 31.29 -0.38 2.80
CA HIS A 764 30.01 -1.05 2.58
C HIS A 764 28.86 -0.06 2.81
N THR A 765 27.77 -0.20 2.05
CA THR A 765 26.50 0.44 2.44
C THR A 765 25.98 -0.20 3.73
N ASP A 766 25.23 0.54 4.53
CA ASP A 766 24.83 0.13 5.88
C ASP A 766 24.01 -1.17 5.87
N HIS A 767 23.13 -1.27 4.87
CA HIS A 767 22.28 -2.41 4.62
C HIS A 767 23.01 -3.62 4.00
N ASP A 768 24.31 -3.55 3.67
CA ASP A 768 25.02 -4.63 2.96
C ASP A 768 25.15 -5.94 3.77
N GLN A 769 24.41 -6.98 3.37
CA GLN A 769 24.45 -8.31 3.99
C GLN A 769 25.16 -9.34 3.10
N THR A 770 26.31 -9.87 3.57
CA THR A 770 27.19 -10.75 2.78
C THR A 770 26.56 -12.09 2.41
N TYR A 771 25.83 -12.72 3.33
CA TYR A 771 25.20 -14.03 3.13
C TYR A 771 23.78 -14.05 3.65
N THR A 772 22.86 -14.58 2.85
CA THR A 772 21.45 -14.75 3.21
C THR A 772 20.94 -16.12 2.80
N ALA A 773 20.00 -16.66 3.55
CA ALA A 773 19.30 -17.89 3.18
C ALA A 773 17.87 -17.86 3.69
N SER A 774 16.93 -18.37 2.89
CA SER A 774 15.53 -18.53 3.27
C SER A 774 15.03 -19.91 2.84
N GLY A 775 14.06 -20.46 3.54
CA GLY A 775 13.57 -21.80 3.25
C GLY A 775 12.22 -22.11 3.86
N ARG A 776 11.48 -23.01 3.23
CA ARG A 776 10.14 -23.44 3.64
C ARG A 776 10.02 -24.95 3.51
N VAL A 777 9.34 -25.57 4.46
CA VAL A 777 8.82 -26.94 4.34
C VAL A 777 7.35 -26.94 4.73
N ALA A 778 6.51 -27.63 3.98
CA ALA A 778 5.12 -27.89 4.37
C ALA A 778 4.65 -29.27 3.91
N TYR A 779 3.72 -29.85 4.67
CA TYR A 779 3.04 -31.10 4.36
C TYR A 779 1.56 -31.02 4.73
N ARG A 780 0.68 -31.37 3.79
CA ARG A 780 -0.76 -31.52 4.03
C ARG A 780 -1.16 -33.00 4.07
N TRP A 781 -1.87 -33.40 5.11
CA TRP A 781 -2.54 -34.70 5.17
C TRP A 781 -3.84 -34.63 4.36
N THR A 782 -4.08 -35.62 3.52
CA THR A 782 -5.29 -35.74 2.68
C THR A 782 -5.78 -37.19 2.61
N ASP A 783 -5.68 -37.92 3.72
CA ASP A 783 -6.23 -39.27 3.85
C ASP A 783 -7.60 -39.19 4.51
N THR A 784 -8.65 -39.34 3.72
CA THR A 784 -10.06 -39.27 4.12
C THR A 784 -10.49 -40.35 5.12
N HIS A 785 -9.62 -41.31 5.45
CA HIS A 785 -9.85 -42.32 6.49
C HIS A 785 -9.14 -41.98 7.82
N SER A 786 -8.41 -40.86 7.88
CA SER A 786 -7.65 -40.40 9.03
C SER A 786 -8.27 -39.14 9.64
N TRP A 787 -8.19 -39.03 10.97
CA TRP A 787 -8.55 -37.80 11.69
C TRP A 787 -7.63 -36.61 11.34
N LEU A 788 -6.50 -36.88 10.67
CA LEU A 788 -5.58 -35.86 10.16
C LEU A 788 -5.99 -35.28 8.80
N ASP A 789 -7.05 -35.75 8.14
CA ASP A 789 -7.50 -35.11 6.89
C ASP A 789 -7.72 -33.60 7.08
N GLY A 790 -7.43 -32.80 6.06
CA GLY A 790 -7.47 -31.33 6.16
C GLY A 790 -6.35 -30.69 7.00
N THR A 791 -5.50 -31.46 7.68
CA THR A 791 -4.36 -30.91 8.46
C THR A 791 -3.22 -30.48 7.53
N ALA A 792 -2.61 -29.33 7.78
CA ALA A 792 -1.34 -28.93 7.19
C ALA A 792 -0.36 -28.42 8.27
N ALA A 793 0.87 -28.93 8.24
CA ALA A 793 1.97 -28.49 9.10
C ALA A 793 3.09 -27.91 8.25
N SER A 794 3.74 -26.86 8.75
CA SER A 794 4.82 -26.17 8.04
C SER A 794 5.87 -25.55 8.95
N ALA A 795 7.00 -25.22 8.34
CA ALA A 795 8.06 -24.42 8.92
C ALA A 795 8.63 -23.47 7.86
N THR A 796 9.05 -22.28 8.27
CA THR A 796 9.95 -21.41 7.50
C THR A 796 11.19 -21.09 8.31
N VAL A 797 12.28 -20.81 7.60
CA VAL A 797 13.56 -20.35 8.16
C VAL A 797 14.04 -19.16 7.35
N ILE A 798 14.57 -18.16 8.05
CA ILE A 798 15.40 -17.08 7.49
C ILE A 798 16.73 -17.04 8.22
N PHE A 799 17.79 -16.66 7.52
CA PHE A 799 19.15 -16.48 8.01
C PHE A 799 19.81 -15.31 7.30
N GLY A 800 20.56 -14.50 8.06
CA GLY A 800 21.33 -13.37 7.56
C GLY A 800 22.68 -13.27 8.25
N SER A 801 23.71 -12.79 7.55
CA SER A 801 25.06 -12.63 8.11
C SER A 801 25.21 -11.48 9.12
N GLY A 802 24.16 -10.70 9.36
CA GLY A 802 24.19 -9.40 10.03
C GLY A 802 24.33 -8.24 9.04
N LEU A 803 23.77 -7.08 9.38
CA LEU A 803 23.97 -5.81 8.66
C LEU A 803 25.30 -5.15 9.08
N ARG A 804 25.70 -4.05 8.43
CA ARG A 804 26.95 -3.36 8.74
C ARG A 804 26.86 -2.50 9.99
N THR A 805 28.01 -2.26 10.59
CA THR A 805 28.22 -1.37 11.73
C THR A 805 29.61 -0.77 11.67
N SER A 806 29.84 0.36 12.34
CA SER A 806 31.19 0.86 12.60
C SER A 806 31.87 0.05 13.72
N PRO A 807 33.17 -0.28 13.61
CA PRO A 807 33.95 -0.86 14.70
C PRO A 807 34.19 0.16 15.83
N ALA A 808 34.17 -0.29 17.08
CA ALA A 808 34.24 0.60 18.23
C ALA A 808 35.64 1.22 18.42
N GLY A 809 35.74 2.55 18.24
CA GLY A 809 36.96 3.33 18.48
C GLY A 809 37.82 3.58 17.24
N GLU A 810 37.39 3.16 16.05
CA GLU A 810 38.09 3.40 14.78
C GLU A 810 37.17 4.16 13.80
N VAL A 811 37.72 5.14 13.09
CA VAL A 811 36.98 5.86 12.01
C VAL A 811 37.01 4.99 10.76
N CYS A 812 36.05 4.06 10.69
CA CYS A 812 35.85 3.15 9.57
C CYS A 812 34.35 2.84 9.42
N PRO A 813 33.55 3.79 8.88
CA PRO A 813 32.09 3.63 8.79
C PRO A 813 31.70 2.37 8.01
N ASN A 814 30.80 1.57 8.57
CA ASN A 814 30.30 0.31 8.01
C ASN A 814 31.38 -0.77 7.71
N CYS A 815 32.58 -0.66 8.29
CA CYS A 815 33.67 -1.62 8.04
C CYS A 815 33.52 -2.96 8.77
N ASP A 816 32.62 -3.07 9.75
CA ASP A 816 32.35 -4.29 10.52
C ASP A 816 30.89 -4.75 10.29
N HIS A 817 30.48 -5.90 10.85
CA HIS A 817 29.13 -6.41 10.74
C HIS A 817 28.59 -7.01 12.04
N LEU A 818 27.27 -7.00 12.18
CA LEU A 818 26.59 -7.60 13.32
C LEU A 818 26.68 -9.15 13.29
N PRO A 819 26.49 -9.82 14.44
CA PRO A 819 26.46 -11.28 14.49
C PRO A 819 25.40 -11.87 13.55
N SER A 820 25.75 -12.98 12.88
CA SER A 820 24.80 -13.69 12.00
C SER A 820 23.62 -14.26 12.78
N TYR A 821 22.42 -14.13 12.23
CA TYR A 821 21.17 -14.51 12.88
C TYR A 821 20.40 -15.57 12.09
N TYR A 822 19.49 -16.25 12.79
CA TYR A 822 18.46 -17.06 12.17
C TYR A 822 17.14 -16.95 12.95
N GLN A 823 16.03 -17.16 12.25
CA GLN A 823 14.69 -17.29 12.82
C GLN A 823 14.01 -18.50 12.19
N ILE A 824 13.40 -19.35 13.01
CA ILE A 824 12.60 -20.49 12.57
C ILE A 824 11.16 -20.28 13.05
N ASN A 825 10.21 -20.24 12.12
CA ASN A 825 8.79 -20.15 12.40
C ASN A 825 8.14 -21.50 12.08
N VAL A 826 7.15 -21.92 12.86
CA VAL A 826 6.39 -23.17 12.62
C VAL A 826 4.89 -22.92 12.70
N GLY A 827 4.12 -23.63 11.88
CA GLY A 827 2.67 -23.49 11.78
C GLY A 827 1.98 -24.84 11.70
N LEU A 828 0.80 -24.94 12.31
CA LEU A 828 -0.12 -26.06 12.21
C LEU A 828 -1.53 -25.53 11.96
N SER A 829 -2.22 -26.07 10.98
CA SER A 829 -3.61 -25.76 10.68
C SER A 829 -4.41 -27.02 10.39
N HIS A 830 -5.71 -27.00 10.68
CA HIS A 830 -6.64 -28.08 10.39
C HIS A 830 -7.98 -27.53 9.93
N GLU A 831 -8.45 -28.04 8.80
CA GLU A 831 -9.69 -27.64 8.13
C GLU A 831 -10.82 -28.64 8.45
N PHE A 832 -11.73 -28.23 9.34
CA PHE A 832 -12.90 -28.99 9.73
C PHE A 832 -14.04 -28.76 8.73
N ALA A 833 -14.61 -29.83 8.17
CA ALA A 833 -15.59 -29.73 7.08
C ALA A 833 -16.93 -29.03 7.46
N ASN A 834 -17.34 -29.07 8.73
CA ASN A 834 -18.67 -28.63 9.18
C ASN A 834 -18.58 -27.54 10.26
N GLY A 835 -18.58 -26.26 9.86
CA GLY A 835 -18.69 -25.11 10.76
C GLY A 835 -20.14 -24.78 11.16
N TRP A 836 -20.30 -23.70 11.92
CA TRP A 836 -21.61 -23.31 12.50
C TRP A 836 -22.67 -22.93 11.46
N ASN A 837 -22.25 -22.59 10.24
CA ASN A 837 -23.10 -22.31 9.08
C ASN A 837 -23.19 -23.47 8.07
N GLY A 838 -22.58 -24.63 8.39
CA GLY A 838 -22.50 -25.80 7.49
C GLY A 838 -21.39 -25.73 6.43
N LEU A 839 -20.51 -24.72 6.46
CA LEU A 839 -19.34 -24.60 5.59
C LEU A 839 -18.04 -24.86 6.38
N PRO A 840 -16.93 -25.23 5.74
CA PRO A 840 -15.68 -25.53 6.43
C PRO A 840 -15.14 -24.36 7.26
N TYR A 841 -14.44 -24.69 8.36
CA TYR A 841 -13.68 -23.74 9.15
C TYR A 841 -12.28 -24.27 9.44
N THR A 842 -11.29 -23.39 9.41
CA THR A 842 -9.89 -23.72 9.66
C THR A 842 -9.47 -23.17 11.01
N VAL A 843 -8.94 -24.04 11.87
CA VAL A 843 -8.22 -23.64 13.08
C VAL A 843 -6.73 -23.66 12.79
N ARG A 844 -6.00 -22.69 13.33
CA ARG A 844 -4.56 -22.50 13.14
C ARG A 844 -3.87 -22.20 14.47
N PHE A 845 -2.65 -22.70 14.63
CA PHE A 845 -1.72 -22.37 15.71
C PHE A 845 -0.31 -22.22 15.11
N ASP A 846 0.36 -21.12 15.44
CA ASP A 846 1.69 -20.81 14.93
C ASP A 846 2.64 -20.38 16.06
N VAL A 847 3.93 -20.67 15.88
CA VAL A 847 5.01 -20.20 16.75
C VAL A 847 6.06 -19.49 15.91
N VAL A 848 6.16 -18.18 16.10
CA VAL A 848 7.22 -17.32 15.54
C VAL A 848 8.46 -17.46 16.41
N ASN A 849 9.64 -17.53 15.79
CA ASN A 849 10.95 -17.70 16.43
C ASN A 849 10.92 -18.80 17.51
N VAL A 850 10.69 -20.05 17.10
CA VAL A 850 10.48 -21.19 18.01
C VAL A 850 11.67 -21.46 18.94
N THR A 851 12.88 -21.17 18.47
CA THR A 851 14.13 -21.26 19.25
C THR A 851 14.32 -20.12 20.24
N ASP A 852 13.58 -19.01 20.08
CA ASP A 852 13.75 -17.74 20.82
C ASP A 852 15.17 -17.18 20.72
N ASN A 853 15.72 -17.25 19.50
CA ASN A 853 17.00 -16.66 19.18
C ASN A 853 16.90 -15.13 19.32
N ILE A 854 17.78 -14.54 20.14
CA ILE A 854 17.83 -13.09 20.37
C ILE A 854 18.93 -12.54 19.46
N TYR A 855 18.57 -11.66 18.52
CA TYR A 855 19.51 -11.06 17.59
C TYR A 855 19.17 -9.59 17.34
N GLU A 856 20.21 -8.80 17.09
CA GLU A 856 20.09 -7.43 16.59
C GLU A 856 20.00 -7.48 15.06
N ILE A 857 19.06 -6.73 14.50
CA ILE A 857 19.03 -6.36 13.08
C ILE A 857 19.99 -5.18 12.88
N ARG A 858 19.92 -4.19 13.80
CA ARG A 858 20.80 -3.02 13.90
C ARG A 858 21.17 -2.74 15.36
N ASN A 859 22.30 -2.06 15.59
CA ASN A 859 22.78 -1.64 16.92
C ASN A 859 22.80 -0.10 17.11
N GLY A 860 22.35 0.67 16.11
CA GLY A 860 22.41 2.13 16.10
C GLY A 860 23.80 2.72 15.80
N LEU A 861 24.77 1.92 15.35
CA LEU A 861 26.11 2.35 14.94
C LEU A 861 26.33 2.08 13.44
N GLY A 862 27.05 2.98 12.78
CA GLY A 862 27.22 2.98 11.33
C GLY A 862 26.49 4.17 10.69
N ILE A 863 26.21 4.04 9.40
CA ILE A 863 25.40 4.99 8.61
C ILE A 863 23.93 4.52 8.60
N GLY A 864 23.00 5.44 8.31
CA GLY A 864 21.60 5.11 7.99
C GLY A 864 20.64 5.23 9.17
N VAL A 865 20.82 4.40 10.21
CA VAL A 865 19.85 4.25 11.33
C VAL A 865 20.55 4.31 12.69
N PHE A 866 20.04 5.16 13.58
CA PHE A 866 20.71 5.54 14.84
C PHE A 866 20.09 4.94 16.11
N ALA A 867 19.31 3.87 15.98
CA ALA A 867 18.72 3.11 17.08
C ALA A 867 19.12 1.61 17.02
N PRO A 868 19.37 0.94 18.15
CA PRO A 868 19.39 -0.52 18.21
C PRO A 868 18.00 -1.08 17.90
N GLN A 869 17.93 -2.26 17.28
CA GLN A 869 16.69 -2.88 16.81
C GLN A 869 16.85 -4.40 16.81
N PHE A 870 15.94 -5.11 17.49
CA PHE A 870 16.00 -6.56 17.67
C PHE A 870 14.96 -7.31 16.82
N GLY A 871 15.37 -8.47 16.31
CA GLY A 871 14.47 -9.41 15.64
C GLY A 871 13.38 -9.94 16.58
N PRO A 872 12.22 -10.36 16.04
CA PRO A 872 11.07 -10.68 16.86
C PRO A 872 11.35 -11.92 17.71
N ARG A 873 11.24 -11.74 19.03
CA ARG A 873 11.34 -12.81 20.04
C ARG A 873 10.31 -13.91 19.80
N ARG A 874 10.39 -15.03 20.52
CA ARG A 874 9.38 -16.09 20.43
C ARG A 874 7.97 -15.58 20.70
N GLY A 875 7.02 -15.95 19.84
CA GLY A 875 5.61 -15.58 19.95
C GLY A 875 4.68 -16.72 19.55
N TYR A 876 3.64 -16.95 20.34
CA TYR A 876 2.59 -17.93 20.11
C TYR A 876 1.32 -17.25 19.61
N TYR A 877 0.70 -17.80 18.57
CA TYR A 877 -0.49 -17.23 17.93
C TYR A 877 -1.49 -18.32 17.56
N MET A 878 -2.78 -17.97 17.54
CA MET A 878 -3.89 -18.83 17.15
C MET A 878 -4.84 -18.09 16.21
N GLY A 879 -5.53 -18.83 15.36
CA GLY A 879 -6.58 -18.28 14.52
C GLY A 879 -7.72 -19.25 14.22
N ILE A 880 -8.90 -18.69 13.97
CA ILE A 880 -10.09 -19.41 13.49
C ILE A 880 -10.62 -18.65 12.27
N SER A 881 -10.74 -19.34 11.14
CA SER A 881 -11.28 -18.81 9.88
C SER A 881 -12.51 -19.61 9.46
N GLN A 882 -13.68 -18.99 9.42
CA GLN A 882 -14.93 -19.60 8.97
C GLN A 882 -15.20 -19.21 7.52
N LYS A 883 -15.41 -20.18 6.61
CA LYS A 883 -15.87 -19.88 5.25
C LYS A 883 -17.33 -19.41 5.25
N ILE A 884 -17.65 -18.44 4.39
CA ILE A 884 -18.97 -17.76 4.28
C ILE A 884 -19.42 -17.63 2.81
N GLY A 885 -20.71 -17.33 2.61
CA GLY A 885 -21.34 -17.28 1.29
C GLY A 885 -21.70 -18.65 0.73
N ASN A 886 -22.31 -18.69 -0.46
CA ASN A 886 -22.39 -19.93 -1.25
C ASN A 886 -21.20 -19.93 -2.21
N PRO A 887 -20.13 -20.70 -1.98
CA PRO A 887 -19.25 -21.08 -3.07
C PRO A 887 -20.07 -21.80 -4.15
N ASP A 888 -19.71 -21.60 -5.42
CA ASP A 888 -20.28 -22.34 -6.55
C ASP A 888 -20.27 -23.84 -6.22
N LYS A 889 -21.45 -24.44 -6.12
CA LYS A 889 -21.64 -25.85 -5.73
C LYS A 889 -20.91 -26.76 -6.73
N THR A 890 -19.67 -27.10 -6.44
CA THR A 890 -18.86 -27.96 -7.29
C THR A 890 -19.49 -29.36 -7.32
N PRO A 891 -19.68 -29.97 -8.50
CA PRO A 891 -20.40 -31.23 -8.64
C PRO A 891 -19.53 -32.43 -8.27
N ASP A 892 -18.91 -32.41 -7.09
CA ASP A 892 -18.16 -33.55 -6.52
C ASP A 892 -18.19 -33.58 -4.96
N SER A 893 -19.32 -33.20 -4.37
CA SER A 893 -19.64 -33.57 -2.98
C SER A 893 -21.08 -34.11 -2.91
N SER A 894 -21.20 -35.37 -2.46
CA SER A 894 -22.49 -36.08 -2.42
C SER A 894 -23.36 -35.64 -1.22
N PRO A 895 -24.69 -35.78 -1.29
CA PRO A 895 -25.59 -34.89 -0.56
C PRO A 895 -25.87 -35.29 0.90
N ASN A 896 -25.85 -34.30 1.79
CA ASN A 896 -26.64 -34.33 3.02
C ASN A 896 -27.91 -33.49 2.85
N TYR A 897 -29.06 -34.09 3.14
CA TYR A 897 -30.37 -33.48 2.93
C TYR A 897 -30.76 -32.56 4.10
N TYR A 898 -30.91 -31.26 3.83
CA TYR A 898 -31.76 -30.37 4.62
C TYR A 898 -32.77 -29.67 3.73
N THR A 899 -33.92 -30.32 3.54
CA THR A 899 -35.07 -29.74 2.82
C THR A 899 -35.83 -28.76 3.72
N LYS A 900 -35.57 -27.46 3.55
CA LYS A 900 -36.52 -26.40 3.90
C LYS A 900 -36.93 -25.69 2.62
N ALA A 901 -38.24 -25.52 2.43
CA ALA A 901 -38.83 -25.30 1.10
C ALA A 901 -38.34 -24.03 0.39
N ALA A 902 -38.08 -24.13 -0.91
CA ALA A 902 -37.83 -22.99 -1.78
C ALA A 902 -39.14 -22.20 -1.99
N ALA A 903 -39.37 -21.20 -1.13
CA ALA A 903 -40.34 -20.15 -1.45
C ALA A 903 -39.92 -19.42 -2.75
N ALA A 904 -40.88 -18.85 -3.47
CA ALA A 904 -40.57 -17.95 -4.58
C ALA A 904 -39.75 -16.77 -4.04
N ILE A 905 -38.69 -16.36 -4.78
CA ILE A 905 -37.59 -15.47 -4.33
C ILE A 905 -38.09 -14.38 -3.37
N ALA A 906 -37.97 -14.67 -2.09
CA ALA A 906 -38.24 -13.75 -1.01
C ALA A 906 -36.90 -13.12 -0.66
N TYR A 907 -36.77 -11.82 -0.86
CA TYR A 907 -35.62 -11.06 -0.42
C TYR A 907 -35.59 -11.09 1.12
N HIS A 908 -34.56 -11.70 1.71
CA HIS A 908 -34.48 -11.94 3.16
C HIS A 908 -34.09 -10.66 3.89
N TRP A 909 -35.04 -9.72 3.95
CA TRP A 909 -34.87 -8.42 4.59
C TRP A 909 -34.89 -8.45 6.12
N ALA A 910 -35.29 -9.57 6.76
CA ALA A 910 -35.43 -9.69 8.22
C ALA A 910 -34.54 -10.79 8.79
N GLY A 911 -33.97 -10.51 9.97
CA GLY A 911 -32.87 -11.24 10.58
C GLY A 911 -31.70 -10.31 10.92
N PRO A 912 -30.63 -10.84 11.53
CA PRO A 912 -29.37 -10.12 11.66
C PRO A 912 -28.67 -9.99 10.31
N TYR A 913 -27.81 -8.99 10.16
CA TYR A 913 -26.95 -8.81 9.00
C TYR A 913 -25.60 -8.17 9.40
N VAL A 914 -24.59 -8.34 8.55
CA VAL A 914 -23.26 -7.72 8.69
C VAL A 914 -22.74 -7.27 7.34
N GLY A 915 -21.95 -6.21 7.31
CA GLY A 915 -21.44 -5.62 6.08
C GLY A 915 -20.28 -4.67 6.31
N ALA A 916 -19.82 -4.08 5.21
CA ALA A 916 -18.81 -3.02 5.20
C ALA A 916 -19.29 -1.85 4.34
N ASN A 917 -18.71 -0.67 4.55
CA ASN A 917 -18.96 0.52 3.74
C ASN A 917 -17.66 1.29 3.44
N PHE A 918 -17.76 2.19 2.46
CA PHE A 918 -16.76 3.19 2.12
C PHE A 918 -17.49 4.46 1.65
N GLY A 919 -16.86 5.62 1.77
CA GLY A 919 -17.53 6.88 1.47
C GLY A 919 -16.63 8.11 1.52
N GLY A 920 -17.26 9.26 1.64
CA GLY A 920 -16.61 10.53 1.97
C GLY A 920 -17.35 11.26 3.09
N ALA A 921 -16.59 11.86 3.99
CA ALA A 921 -17.08 12.73 5.06
C ALA A 921 -16.76 14.19 4.76
N PHE A 922 -17.72 15.07 4.98
CA PHE A 922 -17.65 16.50 4.71
C PHE A 922 -18.27 17.25 5.89
N SER A 923 -17.41 17.66 6.82
CA SER A 923 -17.78 18.53 7.93
C SER A 923 -18.05 19.94 7.42
N SER A 924 -19.13 20.53 7.93
CA SER A 924 -19.62 21.83 7.52
C SER A 924 -19.80 22.73 8.74
N GLY A 925 -18.99 23.78 8.86
CA GLY A 925 -19.22 24.83 9.85
C GLY A 925 -18.48 24.71 11.18
N GLU A 926 -17.32 24.06 11.25
CA GLU A 926 -16.46 24.07 12.45
C GLU A 926 -15.94 25.48 12.73
N THR A 927 -16.76 26.25 13.41
CA THR A 927 -16.46 27.64 13.76
C THR A 927 -15.36 27.64 14.80
N VAL A 928 -14.26 28.32 14.50
CA VAL A 928 -13.11 28.49 15.39
C VAL A 928 -13.08 29.93 15.88
N LEU A 929 -13.02 30.10 17.19
CA LEU A 929 -13.01 31.38 17.89
C LEU A 929 -11.71 31.50 18.68
N THR A 930 -10.95 32.57 18.43
CA THR A 930 -9.68 32.87 19.10
C THR A 930 -9.63 34.35 19.51
N PRO A 931 -8.76 34.76 20.46
CA PRO A 931 -8.63 36.18 20.82
C PRO A 931 -8.13 37.10 19.68
N ILE A 932 -7.59 36.54 18.59
CA ILE A 932 -7.05 37.29 17.44
C ILE A 932 -7.89 37.18 16.17
N GLY A 933 -8.95 36.36 16.16
CA GLY A 933 -9.83 36.20 14.99
C GLY A 933 -10.79 35.01 15.09
N SER A 934 -11.73 34.95 14.14
CA SER A 934 -12.71 33.87 14.00
C SER A 934 -12.84 33.43 12.55
N ASP A 935 -12.86 32.11 12.31
CA ASP A 935 -12.92 31.51 10.97
C ASP A 935 -13.71 30.18 11.02
N THR A 936 -13.85 29.48 9.89
CA THR A 936 -14.57 28.21 9.80
C THR A 936 -13.73 27.12 9.13
N ILE A 937 -13.34 26.11 9.90
CA ILE A 937 -12.75 24.88 9.37
C ILE A 937 -13.89 24.03 8.78
N ASN A 938 -13.60 23.29 7.71
CA ASN A 938 -14.53 22.33 7.11
C ASN A 938 -13.76 21.02 6.82
N PRO A 939 -13.49 20.18 7.83
CA PRO A 939 -12.75 18.93 7.62
C PRO A 939 -13.39 18.02 6.59
N SER A 940 -12.59 17.47 5.67
CA SER A 940 -13.12 16.60 4.61
C SER A 940 -12.14 15.52 4.18
N GLY A 941 -12.65 14.34 3.86
CA GLY A 941 -11.82 13.18 3.54
C GLY A 941 -12.64 11.97 3.11
N VAL A 942 -11.96 10.85 2.86
CA VAL A 942 -12.63 9.55 2.66
C VAL A 942 -12.97 8.93 4.01
N LEU A 943 -13.91 7.99 4.00
CA LEU A 943 -14.21 7.12 5.14
C LEU A 943 -14.35 5.66 4.70
N GLY A 944 -14.19 4.73 5.63
CA GLY A 944 -14.52 3.32 5.41
C GLY A 944 -14.57 2.54 6.71
N GLY A 945 -15.42 1.50 6.74
CA GLY A 945 -15.75 0.84 8.00
C GLY A 945 -16.70 -0.33 7.88
N PHE A 946 -17.27 -0.69 9.02
CA PHE A 946 -18.13 -1.86 9.22
C PHE A 946 -19.53 -1.45 9.67
N GLN A 947 -20.54 -2.17 9.19
CA GLN A 947 -21.88 -2.10 9.77
C GLN A 947 -22.41 -3.48 10.15
N LEU A 948 -23.16 -3.54 11.25
CA LEU A 948 -23.87 -4.73 11.71
C LEU A 948 -25.25 -4.33 12.23
N GLY A 949 -26.24 -5.19 12.07
CA GLY A 949 -27.59 -4.83 12.48
C GLY A 949 -28.58 -5.97 12.56
N TYR A 950 -29.81 -5.62 12.92
CA TYR A 950 -30.93 -6.55 12.96
C TYR A 950 -32.19 -5.88 12.41
N ASN A 951 -32.85 -6.56 11.48
CA ASN A 951 -34.06 -6.10 10.80
C ASN A 951 -35.27 -6.96 11.18
N TYR A 952 -36.42 -6.31 11.38
CA TYR A 952 -37.71 -6.92 11.70
C TYR A 952 -38.81 -6.40 10.77
N LEU A 953 -39.43 -7.29 9.99
CA LEU A 953 -40.55 -6.98 9.11
C LEU A 953 -41.85 -6.84 9.92
N VAL A 954 -42.25 -5.60 10.20
CA VAL A 954 -43.54 -5.25 10.84
C VAL A 954 -44.73 -5.58 9.91
N THR A 955 -44.52 -5.44 8.60
CA THR A 955 -45.45 -5.92 7.56
C THR A 955 -44.66 -6.44 6.35
N PRO A 956 -45.26 -7.15 5.39
CA PRO A 956 -44.57 -7.60 4.17
C PRO A 956 -43.94 -6.50 3.29
N THR A 957 -44.18 -5.22 3.58
CA THR A 957 -43.55 -4.08 2.88
C THR A 957 -42.98 -3.01 3.82
N TRP A 958 -42.97 -3.24 5.14
CA TRP A 958 -42.43 -2.28 6.12
C TRP A 958 -41.60 -2.98 7.19
N LEU A 959 -40.45 -2.40 7.45
CA LEU A 959 -39.37 -2.94 8.27
C LEU A 959 -38.95 -1.89 9.30
N VAL A 960 -38.62 -2.35 10.50
CA VAL A 960 -37.86 -1.57 11.49
C VAL A 960 -36.60 -2.35 11.84
N GLY A 961 -35.52 -1.68 12.21
CA GLY A 961 -34.27 -2.34 12.59
C GLY A 961 -33.36 -1.45 13.42
N ILE A 962 -32.24 -2.02 13.82
CA ILE A 962 -31.12 -1.33 14.45
C ILE A 962 -29.85 -1.62 13.65
N GLU A 963 -29.03 -0.60 13.44
CA GLU A 963 -27.74 -0.66 12.74
C GLU A 963 -26.68 0.00 13.62
N GLY A 964 -25.56 -0.68 13.84
CA GLY A 964 -24.36 -0.12 14.45
C GLY A 964 -23.26 -0.03 13.40
N GLU A 965 -22.54 1.09 13.38
CA GLU A 965 -21.49 1.39 12.40
C GLU A 965 -20.20 1.84 13.10
N LEU A 966 -19.05 1.47 12.53
CA LEU A 966 -17.71 1.81 13.00
C LEU A 966 -16.86 2.22 11.78
N ASP A 967 -16.70 3.53 11.55
CA ASP A 967 -16.15 4.09 10.32
C ASP A 967 -14.91 4.98 10.58
N TRP A 968 -13.74 4.60 10.04
CA TRP A 968 -12.50 5.40 10.10
C TRP A 968 -12.47 6.46 8.99
N THR A 969 -11.72 7.56 9.18
CA THR A 969 -11.73 8.67 8.22
C THR A 969 -10.42 9.46 8.07
N THR A 970 -10.20 9.97 6.86
CA THR A 970 -9.11 10.93 6.55
C THR A 970 -9.57 12.39 6.63
N ALA A 971 -10.67 12.69 7.31
CA ALA A 971 -11.27 14.03 7.27
C ALA A 971 -10.48 15.05 8.11
N GLU A 972 -9.60 15.79 7.45
CA GLU A 972 -8.83 16.90 8.02
C GLU A 972 -9.31 18.24 7.47
N GLY A 973 -9.24 19.30 8.28
CA GLY A 973 -9.25 20.68 7.81
C GLY A 973 -8.38 21.59 8.69
N LYS A 974 -7.83 22.66 8.09
CA LYS A 974 -6.96 23.64 8.77
C LYS A 974 -7.39 25.09 8.49
N SER A 975 -7.34 25.94 9.52
CA SER A 975 -7.47 27.40 9.43
C SER A 975 -6.23 28.09 9.96
N ASN A 976 -5.96 29.31 9.49
CA ASN A 976 -4.79 30.11 9.86
C ASN A 976 -5.21 31.56 10.17
N PHE A 977 -4.81 32.04 11.35
CA PHE A 977 -5.04 33.38 11.85
C PHE A 977 -3.71 34.15 11.89
N VAL A 978 -3.77 35.45 11.66
CA VAL A 978 -2.66 36.40 11.85
C VAL A 978 -3.20 37.57 12.66
N ASP A 979 -2.45 38.05 13.64
CA ASP A 979 -2.87 39.18 14.46
C ASP A 979 -2.93 40.50 13.64
N PRO A 980 -3.69 41.52 14.06
CA PRO A 980 -3.82 42.78 13.31
C PRO A 980 -2.52 43.58 13.15
N ALA A 981 -1.44 43.19 13.85
CA ALA A 981 -0.11 43.80 13.74
C ALA A 981 0.85 43.03 12.81
N GLY A 982 0.52 41.78 12.41
CA GLY A 982 1.41 40.93 11.60
C GLY A 982 2.62 40.40 12.37
N THR A 983 2.51 40.34 13.70
CA THR A 983 3.56 39.94 14.66
C THR A 983 3.38 38.55 15.26
N ALA A 984 2.19 37.96 15.16
CA ALA A 984 1.92 36.60 15.61
C ALA A 984 0.98 35.89 14.63
N SER A 985 1.16 34.57 14.48
CA SER A 985 0.22 33.72 13.76
C SER A 985 -0.15 32.48 14.55
N LEU A 986 -1.32 31.94 14.24
CA LEU A 986 -1.95 30.84 14.95
C LEU A 986 -2.64 29.97 13.92
N SER A 987 -2.30 28.69 13.87
CA SER A 987 -3.06 27.73 13.05
C SER A 987 -3.84 26.78 13.95
N ILE A 988 -5.01 26.36 13.47
CA ILE A 988 -5.81 25.34 14.13
C ILE A 988 -6.20 24.31 13.07
N THR A 989 -5.88 23.05 13.34
CA THR A 989 -6.20 21.88 12.51
C THR A 989 -7.15 20.97 13.28
N SER A 990 -8.16 20.45 12.59
CA SER A 990 -9.11 19.47 13.10
C SER A 990 -8.95 18.19 12.27
N ASP A 991 -8.36 17.15 12.87
CA ASP A 991 -8.13 15.83 12.27
C ASP A 991 -9.12 14.83 12.86
N HIS A 992 -10.18 14.52 12.11
CA HIS A 992 -11.16 13.51 12.52
C HIS A 992 -10.56 12.10 12.29
N ARG A 993 -10.70 11.21 13.28
CA ARG A 993 -10.15 9.85 13.24
C ARG A 993 -11.20 8.80 12.89
N TRP A 994 -12.37 8.88 13.54
CA TRP A 994 -13.47 7.95 13.29
C TRP A 994 -14.84 8.55 13.66
N TYR A 995 -15.88 7.98 13.06
CA TYR A 995 -17.29 8.17 13.39
C TYR A 995 -17.94 6.80 13.67
N ASP A 996 -18.55 6.66 14.84
CA ASP A 996 -19.33 5.47 15.20
C ASP A 996 -20.81 5.87 15.31
N THR A 997 -21.74 5.04 14.83
CA THR A 997 -23.19 5.31 15.02
C THR A 997 -23.93 4.09 15.57
N VAL A 998 -25.00 4.34 16.33
CA VAL A 998 -25.99 3.33 16.71
C VAL A 998 -27.37 3.90 16.40
N SER A 999 -27.91 3.44 15.27
CA SER A 999 -29.06 4.00 14.57
C SER A 999 -30.27 3.07 14.61
N GLY A 1000 -31.44 3.60 14.96
CA GLY A 1000 -32.72 2.95 14.62
C GLY A 1000 -33.07 3.25 13.17
N ARG A 1001 -33.46 2.24 12.37
CA ARG A 1001 -33.84 2.42 10.95
C ARG A 1001 -35.26 1.95 10.65
N ILE A 1002 -35.96 2.66 9.77
CA ILE A 1002 -37.32 2.34 9.30
C ILE A 1002 -37.31 2.31 7.77
N GLY A 1003 -37.62 1.14 7.20
CA GLY A 1003 -37.53 0.87 5.77
C GLY A 1003 -38.86 0.46 5.15
N ARG A 1004 -39.09 0.90 3.91
CA ARG A 1004 -40.17 0.42 3.04
C ARG A 1004 -39.61 -0.47 1.95
N VAL A 1005 -40.00 -1.75 1.99
CA VAL A 1005 -39.55 -2.79 1.07
C VAL A 1005 -40.46 -2.85 -0.16
N MET A 1006 -39.85 -2.89 -1.35
CA MET A 1006 -40.48 -2.87 -2.67
C MET A 1006 -39.87 -3.96 -3.57
N GLY A 1007 -39.83 -5.20 -3.08
CA GLY A 1007 -39.14 -6.31 -3.73
C GLY A 1007 -37.64 -6.26 -3.45
N PRO A 1008 -36.77 -6.16 -4.47
CA PRO A 1008 -35.32 -6.06 -4.27
C PRO A 1008 -34.87 -4.68 -3.76
N LEU A 1009 -35.70 -3.63 -3.84
CA LEU A 1009 -35.35 -2.30 -3.35
C LEU A 1009 -36.01 -2.02 -1.99
N MET A 1010 -35.22 -1.59 -1.01
CA MET A 1010 -35.68 -0.93 0.21
C MET A 1010 -35.27 0.55 0.16
N VAL A 1011 -36.19 1.43 0.54
CA VAL A 1011 -35.90 2.84 0.84
C VAL A 1011 -36.10 3.03 2.35
N TYR A 1012 -35.12 3.58 3.05
CA TYR A 1012 -35.15 3.71 4.51
C TYR A 1012 -34.66 5.09 4.98
N ALA A 1013 -35.07 5.43 6.20
CA ALA A 1013 -34.47 6.49 6.99
C ALA A 1013 -33.91 5.88 8.28
N LYS A 1014 -32.82 6.44 8.79
CA LYS A 1014 -32.14 6.05 10.04
C LYS A 1014 -31.94 7.25 10.95
N GLY A 1015 -31.72 7.00 12.23
CA GLY A 1015 -31.24 8.00 13.17
C GLY A 1015 -31.11 7.44 14.58
N GLY A 1016 -30.25 8.05 15.37
CA GLY A 1016 -29.87 7.55 16.69
C GLY A 1016 -28.74 8.35 17.32
N ALA A 1017 -27.85 7.65 18.01
CA ALA A 1017 -26.69 8.24 18.66
C ALA A 1017 -25.44 8.12 17.77
N ALA A 1018 -24.59 9.14 17.82
CA ALA A 1018 -23.31 9.17 17.13
C ALA A 1018 -22.18 9.49 18.11
N TRP A 1019 -20.99 8.99 17.79
CA TRP A 1019 -19.73 9.31 18.46
C TRP A 1019 -18.70 9.70 17.40
N MET A 1020 -17.84 10.63 17.73
CA MET A 1020 -16.72 11.05 16.88
C MET A 1020 -15.50 11.25 17.74
N ASN A 1021 -14.34 10.78 17.27
CA ASN A 1021 -13.05 11.18 17.81
C ASN A 1021 -12.35 12.12 16.83
N ALA A 1022 -11.91 13.27 17.34
CA ALA A 1022 -11.12 14.23 16.57
C ALA A 1022 -9.97 14.80 17.43
N ASP A 1023 -8.84 15.02 16.77
CA ASP A 1023 -7.69 15.73 17.30
C ASP A 1023 -7.76 17.21 16.90
N ALA A 1024 -7.95 18.10 17.87
CA ALA A 1024 -7.73 19.52 17.68
C ALA A 1024 -6.24 19.83 17.92
N ARG A 1025 -5.50 20.21 16.87
CA ARG A 1025 -4.11 20.68 16.95
C ARG A 1025 -4.09 22.20 16.86
N MET A 1026 -3.47 22.86 17.84
CA MET A 1026 -3.25 24.31 17.83
C MET A 1026 -1.75 24.61 17.77
N GLU A 1027 -1.30 25.24 16.68
CA GLU A 1027 0.08 25.68 16.46
C GLU A 1027 0.17 27.19 16.69
N VAL A 1028 0.93 27.65 17.68
CA VAL A 1028 1.19 29.08 17.91
C VAL A 1028 2.59 29.43 17.40
N ASN A 1029 2.71 30.49 16.59
CA ASN A 1029 3.98 31.08 16.18
C ASN A 1029 4.02 32.53 16.71
N SER A 1030 4.70 32.70 17.86
CA SER A 1030 4.79 33.97 18.60
C SER A 1030 6.00 34.09 19.53
N GLY A 1031 6.96 33.16 19.48
CA GLY A 1031 8.13 33.12 20.38
C GLY A 1031 7.86 32.47 21.74
N LEU A 1032 6.66 31.92 21.93
CA LEU A 1032 6.29 30.97 22.98
C LEU A 1032 5.54 29.82 22.29
N ASP A 1033 6.27 29.13 21.43
CA ASP A 1033 5.72 28.25 20.42
C ASP A 1033 5.42 26.88 21.02
N GLY A 1034 4.13 26.53 21.10
CA GLY A 1034 3.67 25.27 21.67
C GLY A 1034 2.57 24.67 20.84
N LEU A 1035 2.82 23.48 20.27
CA LEU A 1035 1.76 22.63 19.75
C LEU A 1035 0.94 22.13 20.93
N THR A 1036 -0.35 22.50 20.97
CA THR A 1036 -1.29 21.92 21.92
C THR A 1036 -2.24 20.98 21.17
N LEU A 1037 -2.05 19.68 21.36
CA LEU A 1037 -2.97 18.63 20.92
C LEU A 1037 -4.09 18.48 21.96
N THR A 1038 -5.35 18.42 21.52
CA THR A 1038 -6.49 18.02 22.36
C THR A 1038 -7.32 17.00 21.60
N ASN A 1039 -7.15 15.73 21.96
CA ASN A 1039 -8.05 14.67 21.53
C ASN A 1039 -9.41 14.84 22.22
N THR A 1040 -10.51 14.80 21.47
CA THR A 1040 -11.86 14.86 22.02
C THR A 1040 -12.75 13.78 21.42
N THR A 1041 -13.37 12.98 22.29
CA THR A 1041 -14.51 12.13 21.90
C THR A 1041 -15.80 12.89 22.16
N SER A 1042 -16.47 13.30 21.10
CA SER A 1042 -17.77 13.97 21.15
C SER A 1042 -18.89 12.95 21.00
N ILE A 1043 -20.03 13.24 21.66
CA ILE A 1043 -21.26 12.44 21.57
C ILE A 1043 -22.32 13.35 20.93
N GLY A 1044 -22.97 12.85 19.90
CA GLY A 1044 -23.95 13.55 19.10
C GLY A 1044 -25.14 12.67 18.73
N TRP A 1045 -25.89 13.13 17.74
CA TRP A 1045 -26.99 12.39 17.12
C TRP A 1045 -26.78 12.35 15.61
N ASN A 1046 -27.33 11.33 14.96
CA ASN A 1046 -27.37 11.25 13.50
C ASN A 1046 -28.80 11.16 12.96
N VAL A 1047 -28.98 11.61 11.74
CA VAL A 1047 -30.14 11.32 10.90
C VAL A 1047 -29.68 11.04 9.47
N GLY A 1048 -30.21 10.00 8.85
CA GLY A 1048 -29.81 9.60 7.51
C GLY A 1048 -30.94 9.00 6.69
N ALA A 1049 -30.70 8.86 5.40
CA ALA A 1049 -31.59 8.20 4.47
C ALA A 1049 -30.79 7.43 3.42
N GLY A 1050 -31.32 6.28 3.01
CA GLY A 1050 -30.62 5.41 2.09
C GLY A 1050 -31.51 4.55 1.20
N LEU A 1051 -30.87 4.03 0.16
CA LEU A 1051 -31.38 3.02 -0.76
C LEU A 1051 -30.57 1.75 -0.50
N GLU A 1052 -31.23 0.65 -0.15
CA GLU A 1052 -30.59 -0.66 -0.03
C GLU A 1052 -31.22 -1.58 -1.08
N TYR A 1053 -30.41 -2.19 -1.95
CA TYR A 1053 -30.86 -3.02 -3.06
C TYR A 1053 -30.29 -4.43 -2.95
N MET A 1054 -31.16 -5.43 -2.87
CA MET A 1054 -30.83 -6.85 -2.83
C MET A 1054 -30.36 -7.35 -4.20
N LEU A 1055 -29.05 -7.57 -4.28
CA LEU A 1055 -28.32 -8.23 -5.37
C LEU A 1055 -28.70 -9.72 -5.48
N GLY A 1056 -28.99 -10.36 -4.35
CA GLY A 1056 -29.42 -11.76 -4.26
C GLY A 1056 -30.57 -11.97 -3.29
N SER A 1057 -30.73 -13.20 -2.78
CA SER A 1057 -31.70 -13.48 -1.72
C SER A 1057 -31.26 -12.97 -0.34
N ARG A 1058 -29.95 -12.76 -0.13
CA ARG A 1058 -29.31 -12.38 1.15
C ARG A 1058 -28.23 -11.30 1.04
N TRP A 1059 -27.81 -10.94 -0.17
CA TRP A 1059 -26.80 -9.89 -0.39
C TRP A 1059 -27.48 -8.63 -0.87
N SER A 1060 -27.16 -7.49 -0.26
CA SER A 1060 -27.61 -6.18 -0.67
C SER A 1060 -26.47 -5.16 -0.72
N ALA A 1061 -26.55 -4.22 -1.66
CA ALA A 1061 -25.73 -3.02 -1.66
C ALA A 1061 -26.55 -1.85 -1.08
N LYS A 1062 -25.96 -1.04 -0.18
CA LYS A 1062 -26.54 0.24 0.25
C LYS A 1062 -25.83 1.44 -0.37
N ALA A 1063 -26.59 2.49 -0.64
CA ALA A 1063 -26.11 3.84 -0.89
C ALA A 1063 -26.88 4.76 0.08
N GLU A 1064 -26.16 5.61 0.80
CA GLU A 1064 -26.65 6.24 2.03
C GLU A 1064 -26.08 7.65 2.18
N PHE A 1065 -26.87 8.53 2.80
CA PHE A 1065 -26.45 9.83 3.27
C PHE A 1065 -26.80 9.96 4.75
N ASP A 1066 -25.84 10.30 5.59
CA ASP A 1066 -26.02 10.61 7.01
C ASP A 1066 -25.59 12.04 7.31
N HIS A 1067 -26.28 12.67 8.25
CA HIS A 1067 -25.90 13.94 8.86
C HIS A 1067 -25.76 13.73 10.37
N LEU A 1068 -24.59 14.05 10.91
CA LEU A 1068 -24.19 13.84 12.29
C LEU A 1068 -23.92 15.20 12.94
N ASP A 1069 -24.54 15.50 14.07
CA ASP A 1069 -24.36 16.77 14.80
C ASP A 1069 -23.91 16.46 16.23
N PHE A 1070 -22.72 16.97 16.57
CA PHE A 1070 -22.04 16.75 17.84
C PHE A 1070 -22.17 17.95 18.80
N GLY A 1071 -22.99 18.94 18.46
CA GLY A 1071 -23.20 20.16 19.22
C GLY A 1071 -21.96 21.05 19.26
N SER A 1072 -21.83 21.80 20.34
CA SER A 1072 -20.71 22.73 20.56
C SER A 1072 -19.88 22.35 21.79
N ARG A 1073 -18.55 22.39 21.63
CA ARG A 1073 -17.54 22.02 22.62
C ARG A 1073 -16.50 23.12 22.75
N THR A 1074 -16.43 23.76 23.91
CA THR A 1074 -15.30 24.61 24.30
C THR A 1074 -14.15 23.74 24.78
N LEU A 1075 -13.10 23.63 23.96
CA LEU A 1075 -11.81 23.04 24.30
C LEU A 1075 -10.92 24.13 24.91
N GLY A 1076 -10.37 23.88 26.10
CA GLY A 1076 -9.44 24.79 26.77
C GLY A 1076 -8.00 24.38 26.51
N PHE A 1077 -7.19 25.29 25.96
CA PHE A 1077 -5.81 25.02 25.58
C PHE A 1077 -4.87 25.50 26.69
N VAL A 1078 -3.96 24.64 27.13
CA VAL A 1078 -2.99 24.98 28.19
C VAL A 1078 -1.82 25.76 27.57
N ASN A 1079 -2.06 27.04 27.31
CA ASN A 1079 -1.05 27.98 26.81
C ASN A 1079 -1.00 29.24 27.70
N PRO A 1080 0.09 30.04 27.67
CA PRO A 1080 0.25 31.22 28.54
C PRO A 1080 -0.74 32.37 28.25
N PHE A 1081 -1.61 32.24 27.25
CA PHE A 1081 -2.64 33.22 26.88
C PHE A 1081 -4.04 32.84 27.39
N GLY A 1082 -4.25 31.60 27.88
CA GLY A 1082 -5.54 31.13 28.39
C GLY A 1082 -6.60 30.92 27.31
N ASN A 1083 -6.18 30.51 26.11
CA ASN A 1083 -7.06 30.38 24.95
C ASN A 1083 -8.07 29.23 25.08
N SER A 1084 -9.27 29.43 24.55
CA SER A 1084 -10.28 28.37 24.39
C SER A 1084 -10.92 28.42 23.01
N VAL A 1085 -10.86 27.33 22.25
CA VAL A 1085 -11.57 27.19 20.97
C VAL A 1085 -12.93 26.56 21.24
N THR A 1086 -14.00 27.14 20.71
CA THR A 1086 -15.34 26.57 20.81
C THR A 1086 -15.75 26.00 19.46
N CYS A 1087 -15.39 24.74 19.21
CA CYS A 1087 -15.80 24.04 18.00
C CYS A 1087 -17.32 23.79 18.03
N GLN A 1088 -17.96 23.84 16.87
CA GLN A 1088 -19.31 23.31 16.65
C GLN A 1088 -19.26 22.39 15.44
N THR A 1089 -19.44 21.09 15.63
CA THR A 1089 -19.11 20.09 14.59
C THR A 1089 -20.38 19.42 14.06
N ALA A 1090 -20.61 19.56 12.75
CA ALA A 1090 -21.64 18.85 12.02
C ALA A 1090 -21.05 18.22 10.74
N VAL A 1091 -21.17 16.90 10.62
CA VAL A 1091 -20.57 16.09 9.56
C VAL A 1091 -21.65 15.56 8.62
N ASN A 1092 -21.37 15.57 7.32
CA ASN A 1092 -22.21 14.97 6.29
C ASN A 1092 -21.44 13.82 5.64
N GLU A 1093 -22.02 12.63 5.64
CA GLU A 1093 -21.42 11.42 5.07
C GLU A 1093 -22.16 11.01 3.80
N VAL A 1094 -21.41 10.57 2.79
CA VAL A 1094 -21.96 9.88 1.60
C VAL A 1094 -21.32 8.50 1.54
N LYS A 1095 -22.09 7.45 1.83
CA LYS A 1095 -21.59 6.08 2.00
C LYS A 1095 -22.16 5.12 0.95
N ALA A 1096 -21.35 4.19 0.50
CA ALA A 1096 -21.73 3.01 -0.27
C ALA A 1096 -21.25 1.76 0.47
N GLY A 1097 -22.08 0.72 0.57
CA GLY A 1097 -21.74 -0.47 1.35
C GLY A 1097 -22.41 -1.74 0.86
N VAL A 1098 -22.02 -2.88 1.42
CA VAL A 1098 -22.52 -4.20 1.05
C VAL A 1098 -22.80 -5.03 2.31
N ASN A 1099 -24.01 -5.60 2.41
CA ASN A 1099 -24.55 -6.33 3.57
C ASN A 1099 -24.90 -7.79 3.21
N TYR A 1100 -24.57 -8.72 4.11
CA TYR A 1100 -25.07 -10.11 4.11
C TYR A 1100 -26.10 -10.32 5.22
N HIS A 1101 -27.30 -10.79 4.85
CA HIS A 1101 -28.43 -11.04 5.76
C HIS A 1101 -28.53 -12.54 6.11
N PHE A 1102 -28.63 -12.84 7.40
CA PHE A 1102 -28.74 -14.20 7.95
C PHE A 1102 -30.22 -14.61 8.17
N ASP A 1103 -30.49 -15.92 8.30
CA ASP A 1103 -31.85 -16.41 8.54
C ASP A 1103 -32.34 -16.09 9.96
N GLY A 1104 -33.26 -15.12 10.10
CA GLY A 1104 -33.96 -14.85 11.36
C GLY A 1104 -34.89 -16.02 11.76
N THR A 1105 -34.52 -16.78 12.79
CA THR A 1105 -35.27 -17.96 13.27
C THR A 1105 -35.99 -17.74 14.60
N GLY A 1106 -36.96 -16.81 14.60
CA GLY A 1106 -37.91 -16.63 15.73
C GLY A 1106 -37.42 -15.68 16.84
N PRO A 1107 -38.25 -15.48 17.88
CA PRO A 1107 -37.91 -14.70 19.07
C PRO A 1107 -37.05 -15.49 20.07
N PHE A 1108 -36.52 -14.76 21.06
CA PHE A 1108 -35.75 -15.23 22.23
C PHE A 1108 -36.24 -16.54 22.86
#